data_AF-A0A8H4IUR4-F1
#
_entry.id   AF-A0A8H4IUR4-F1
#
_cell.length_a   1.000
_cell.length_b   1.000
_cell.length_c   1.000
_cell.angle_alpha   90.00
_cell.angle_beta   90.00
_cell.angle_gamma   90.00
#
_symmetry.space_group_name_H-M   'P 1'
#
loop_
_entity.id
_entity.type
_entity.pdbx_description
1 polymer ?
#
loop_
_entity_poly.entity_id
_entity_poly.type
_entity_poly.pdbx_seq_one_letter_code
_entity_poly.pdbx_strand_id
1 'polypeptide(L)'
;MKLRSHRVTNSVPPGSTGLYDLPPELLDWVVSYADAVDLLNLSLVCKSLNKLVTSHLYSEYVNTNLQYRRPVSTFLLQVAHDPNLAHHVRHVELGVWNTKLVYLHPGFRRDVSPLPDDQFTHLADAAKQSGLIRPDRDYSDLRPIKKNNELWGELGPAYDSDGYTSDDLNEQGSDFNSDYSMPPPRPKPHSDVEFLRCLQRGLEDPQVILMLAKLPRLQELSIRGPHMSQGLPWDTLCSNSLKSLTKLKLAGNSSDSSWDIAELNAVIQIPSLRELHGYLATSDEWDEIISRSLQIEPQSLSLTHIYFERCALGNKTIKNIIEGCKALESFSYVAGGRYVGYEQFRAKEVKEHLLKHKNTLKYLALDLSHWDFPRNFTSFKSMTDFIALEKVIFDYGTLRWRPSRFFTQVANGEDNEDEDDGNIHLANTQPPLPDLLPKSLRELVIFQAPPVIVENLVAFETSRHDQHPHLKSIKIHTSRRRVAKVEEHKRLPELFKEKGIEYSEPPIDLQFPIPQMHDWIMDPKIRRMMRWNPKELKYQSFNSRPGYRRFCEDVLHENPTRNGGSLDPSMNFAYGFEDDLISYLDDQFEFDDDLSDSEEHDSDVDSEVDSAFAAGEQALLEQEMLEFDDFMHTHIHGLPAADLNADLNNDEEFDSEISSDDSYMSPTDYDDFDDDDYFYHADSVASSVDSAGSQNPSGITETMAYYEWDYWY
;
A
#
# COMPACT_ATOMS: atom_id res chain seq x y z
N MET A 1 -10.89 -18.55 46.28
CA MET A 1 -12.32 -18.29 46.59
C MET A 1 -13.20 -19.39 46.00
N LYS A 2 -13.65 -20.36 46.80
CA LYS A 2 -14.77 -21.22 46.43
C LYS A 2 -16.03 -20.47 46.82
N LEU A 3 -16.73 -19.85 45.87
CA LEU A 3 -18.16 -19.55 46.02
C LEU A 3 -18.91 -20.90 46.05
N ARG A 4 -18.69 -21.69 47.11
CA ARG A 4 -19.73 -22.59 47.59
C ARG A 4 -20.77 -21.63 48.12
N SER A 5 -21.74 -21.33 47.27
CA SER A 5 -23.09 -21.05 47.72
C SER A 5 -23.41 -22.16 48.72
N HIS A 6 -23.22 -21.86 50.00
CA HIS A 6 -23.94 -22.55 51.04
C HIS A 6 -25.39 -22.34 50.61
N ARG A 7 -25.99 -23.37 50.00
CA ARG A 7 -27.42 -23.61 50.05
C ARG A 7 -27.76 -23.74 51.53
N VAL A 8 -27.77 -22.61 52.23
CA VAL A 8 -28.64 -22.43 53.36
C VAL A 8 -30.01 -22.57 52.74
N THR A 9 -30.71 -23.64 53.10
CA THR A 9 -32.10 -23.91 52.73
C THR A 9 -33.06 -22.89 53.37
N ASN A 10 -32.64 -21.64 53.49
CA ASN A 10 -33.52 -20.52 53.72
C ASN A 10 -34.20 -20.29 52.39
N SER A 11 -35.50 -20.56 52.37
CA SER A 11 -36.43 -20.25 51.28
C SER A 11 -36.03 -18.96 50.58
N VAL A 12 -35.40 -19.08 49.40
CA VAL A 12 -35.18 -17.96 48.51
C VAL A 12 -36.57 -17.37 48.26
N PRO A 13 -36.79 -16.07 48.53
CA PRO A 13 -38.09 -15.46 48.31
C PRO A 13 -38.51 -15.73 46.85
N PRO A 14 -39.72 -16.27 46.62
CA PRO A 14 -40.20 -16.51 45.26
C PRO A 14 -40.24 -15.16 44.53
N GLY A 15 -39.31 -14.96 43.59
CA GLY A 15 -39.24 -13.73 42.79
C GLY A 15 -37.86 -13.12 42.56
N SER A 16 -36.75 -13.67 43.09
CA SER A 16 -35.43 -13.16 42.70
C SER A 16 -34.98 -13.72 41.35
N THR A 17 -35.40 -13.08 40.26
CA THR A 17 -34.86 -13.35 38.92
C THR A 17 -33.45 -12.76 38.82
N GLY A 18 -32.44 -13.61 38.72
CA GLY A 18 -31.04 -13.22 38.52
C GLY A 18 -30.62 -13.33 37.06
N LEU A 19 -29.47 -12.72 36.72
CA LEU A 19 -28.86 -12.83 35.39
C LEU A 19 -28.64 -14.30 34.96
N TYR A 20 -28.41 -15.20 35.93
CA TYR A 20 -28.24 -16.64 35.70
C TYR A 20 -29.51 -17.39 35.28
N ASP A 21 -30.68 -16.75 35.39
CA ASP A 21 -31.94 -17.34 34.94
C ASP A 21 -32.18 -17.11 33.43
N LEU A 22 -31.33 -16.31 32.78
CA LEU A 22 -31.36 -16.13 31.32
C LEU A 22 -30.74 -17.32 30.61
N PRO A 23 -31.30 -17.77 29.47
CA PRO A 23 -30.66 -18.71 28.57
C PRO A 23 -29.25 -18.24 28.15
N PRO A 24 -28.28 -19.16 28.01
CA PRO A 24 -26.91 -18.81 27.68
C PRO A 24 -26.80 -18.06 26.34
N GLU A 25 -27.69 -18.28 25.38
CA GLU A 25 -27.72 -17.58 24.10
C GLU A 25 -28.09 -16.10 24.26
N LEU A 26 -29.02 -15.78 25.17
CA LEU A 26 -29.36 -14.38 25.46
C LEU A 26 -28.24 -13.70 26.23
N LEU A 27 -27.57 -14.41 27.14
CA LEU A 27 -26.40 -13.89 27.83
C LEU A 27 -25.24 -13.64 26.86
N ASP A 28 -24.99 -14.56 25.94
CA ASP A 28 -23.97 -14.41 24.90
C ASP A 28 -24.24 -13.18 24.03
N TRP A 29 -25.51 -12.99 23.63
CA TRP A 29 -25.95 -11.82 22.89
C TRP A 29 -25.75 -10.52 23.68
N VAL A 30 -26.12 -10.47 24.97
CA VAL A 30 -25.88 -9.30 25.83
C VAL A 30 -24.39 -9.01 25.96
N VAL A 31 -23.58 -10.06 26.18
CA VAL A 31 -22.12 -9.96 26.31
C VAL A 31 -21.45 -9.46 25.03
N SER A 32 -22.01 -9.77 23.84
CA SER A 32 -21.47 -9.32 22.55
C SER A 32 -21.46 -7.80 22.36
N TYR A 33 -22.21 -7.05 23.18
CA TYR A 33 -22.21 -5.58 23.17
C TYR A 33 -21.16 -4.96 24.13
N ALA A 34 -20.52 -5.78 24.97
CA ALA A 34 -19.52 -5.29 25.93
C ALA A 34 -18.17 -5.09 25.25
N ASP A 35 -17.45 -4.03 25.62
CA ASP A 35 -16.08 -3.83 25.16
C ASP A 35 -15.10 -4.79 25.85
N ALA A 36 -13.86 -4.87 25.35
CA ALA A 36 -12.85 -5.76 25.90
C ALA A 36 -12.60 -5.55 27.42
N VAL A 37 -12.75 -4.32 27.93
CA VAL A 37 -12.50 -4.02 29.34
C VAL A 37 -13.65 -4.51 30.21
N ASP A 38 -14.89 -4.29 29.78
CA ASP A 38 -16.08 -4.82 30.42
C ASP A 38 -16.13 -6.35 30.36
N LEU A 39 -15.72 -6.97 29.24
CA LEU A 39 -15.55 -8.41 29.14
C LEU A 39 -14.55 -8.94 30.18
N LEU A 40 -13.40 -8.28 30.34
CA LEU A 40 -12.43 -8.66 31.37
C LEU A 40 -13.04 -8.54 32.77
N ASN A 41 -13.77 -7.47 33.07
CA ASN A 41 -14.46 -7.31 34.36
C ASN A 41 -15.52 -8.39 34.58
N LEU A 42 -16.32 -8.73 33.57
CA LEU A 42 -17.33 -9.79 33.62
C LEU A 42 -16.72 -11.17 33.85
N SER A 43 -15.53 -11.41 33.27
CA SER A 43 -14.80 -12.67 33.42
C SER A 43 -14.40 -12.96 34.88
N LEU A 44 -14.29 -11.91 35.71
CA LEU A 44 -13.93 -12.02 37.13
C LEU A 44 -15.13 -12.24 38.06
N VAL A 45 -16.36 -12.05 37.57
CA VAL A 45 -17.58 -12.13 38.40
C VAL A 45 -17.82 -13.56 38.87
N CYS A 46 -17.83 -14.52 37.94
CA CYS A 46 -17.99 -15.94 38.26
C CYS A 46 -17.48 -16.85 37.13
N LYS A 47 -17.35 -18.16 37.40
CA LYS A 47 -16.88 -19.15 36.43
C LYS A 47 -17.80 -19.33 35.21
N SER A 48 -19.11 -19.17 35.39
CA SER A 48 -20.08 -19.33 34.29
C SER A 48 -19.96 -18.20 33.30
N LEU A 49 -19.89 -16.96 33.80
CA LEU A 49 -19.66 -15.77 32.97
C LEU A 49 -18.27 -15.79 32.36
N ASN A 50 -17.24 -16.23 33.11
CA ASN A 50 -15.91 -16.44 32.56
C ASN A 50 -15.96 -17.32 31.30
N LYS A 51 -16.57 -18.51 31.38
CA LYS A 51 -16.68 -19.42 30.23
C LYS A 51 -17.42 -18.80 29.04
N LEU A 52 -18.48 -18.04 29.29
CA LEU A 52 -19.26 -17.36 28.26
C LEU A 52 -18.45 -16.23 27.60
N VAL A 53 -17.73 -15.45 28.41
CA VAL A 53 -16.99 -14.27 27.98
C VAL A 53 -15.66 -14.65 27.33
N THR A 54 -15.08 -15.81 27.64
CA THR A 54 -13.81 -16.27 27.05
C THR A 54 -13.84 -16.25 25.52
N SER A 55 -14.93 -16.68 24.88
CA SER A 55 -15.01 -16.64 23.41
C SER A 55 -14.96 -15.23 22.83
N HIS A 56 -15.48 -14.23 23.54
CA HIS A 56 -15.43 -12.82 23.14
C HIS A 56 -14.08 -12.17 23.48
N LEU A 57 -13.47 -12.55 24.61
CA LEU A 57 -12.13 -12.09 24.98
C LEU A 57 -11.06 -12.54 23.99
N TYR A 58 -11.21 -13.74 23.44
CA TYR A 58 -10.30 -14.28 22.43
C TYR A 58 -10.75 -13.99 21.00
N SER A 59 -11.87 -13.28 20.76
CA SER A 59 -12.31 -13.01 19.38
C SER A 59 -11.43 -12.00 18.65
N GLU A 60 -10.72 -11.17 19.40
CA GLU A 60 -9.85 -10.11 18.90
C GLU A 60 -8.48 -10.22 19.57
N TYR A 61 -7.41 -10.27 18.77
CA TYR A 61 -6.03 -10.14 19.22
C TYR A 61 -5.39 -8.91 18.59
N VAL A 62 -5.03 -7.93 19.40
CA VAL A 62 -4.43 -6.66 18.95
C VAL A 62 -3.04 -6.50 19.57
N ASN A 63 -2.04 -6.35 18.72
CA ASN A 63 -0.64 -6.17 19.07
C ASN A 63 -0.01 -4.93 18.41
N THR A 64 -0.80 -3.86 18.21
CA THR A 64 -0.35 -2.58 17.63
C THR A 64 0.03 -1.52 18.66
N ASN A 65 -0.28 -1.76 19.93
CA ASN A 65 0.03 -0.77 20.96
C ASN A 65 1.52 -0.80 21.33
N LEU A 66 2.31 0.12 20.76
CA LEU A 66 3.75 0.26 21.03
C LEU A 66 4.06 0.40 22.53
N GLN A 67 3.17 1.03 23.31
CA GLN A 67 3.37 1.22 24.75
C GLN A 67 3.09 -0.04 25.59
N TYR A 68 2.24 -0.95 25.11
CA TYR A 68 1.79 -2.13 25.83
C TYR A 68 1.85 -3.40 24.98
N ARG A 69 2.83 -3.45 24.08
CA ARG A 69 2.96 -4.54 23.11
C ARG A 69 3.07 -5.87 23.86
N ARG A 70 2.10 -6.75 23.64
CA ARG A 70 2.07 -8.06 24.30
C ARG A 70 2.99 -8.99 23.50
N PRO A 71 3.89 -9.75 24.14
CA PRO A 71 4.70 -10.71 23.42
C PRO A 71 3.81 -11.71 22.67
N VAL A 72 4.02 -11.86 21.35
CA VAL A 72 3.24 -12.79 20.50
C VAL A 72 3.30 -14.20 21.07
N SER A 73 4.46 -14.62 21.57
CA SER A 73 4.69 -15.91 22.22
C SER A 73 3.70 -16.22 23.35
N THR A 74 3.27 -15.23 24.13
CA THR A 74 2.38 -15.47 25.28
C THR A 74 0.98 -15.87 24.81
N PHE A 75 0.42 -15.13 23.85
CA PHE A 75 -0.85 -15.48 23.22
C PHE A 75 -0.75 -16.80 22.48
N LEU A 76 0.34 -16.99 21.73
CA LEU A 76 0.56 -18.19 20.94
C LEU A 76 0.66 -19.45 21.79
N LEU A 77 1.34 -19.40 22.93
CA LEU A 77 1.42 -20.53 23.87
C LEU A 77 0.04 -20.91 24.42
N GLN A 78 -0.81 -19.92 24.72
CA GLN A 78 -2.19 -20.18 25.17
C GLN A 78 -3.01 -20.87 24.09
N VAL A 79 -2.93 -20.38 22.85
CA VAL A 79 -3.64 -20.95 21.70
C VAL A 79 -3.10 -22.33 21.32
N ALA A 80 -1.79 -22.54 21.46
CA ALA A 80 -1.15 -23.84 21.24
C ALA A 80 -1.58 -24.87 22.30
N HIS A 81 -1.73 -24.45 23.55
CA HIS A 81 -2.17 -25.33 24.64
C HIS A 81 -3.66 -25.65 24.58
N ASP A 82 -4.52 -24.68 24.24
CA ASP A 82 -5.96 -24.89 24.06
C ASP A 82 -6.41 -24.47 22.65
N PRO A 83 -6.44 -25.42 21.69
CA PRO A 83 -6.87 -25.16 20.33
C PRO A 83 -8.31 -24.63 20.21
N ASN A 84 -9.17 -24.78 21.23
CA ASN A 84 -10.52 -24.22 21.19
C ASN A 84 -10.48 -22.68 21.24
N LEU A 85 -9.50 -22.09 21.93
CA LEU A 85 -9.30 -20.64 21.95
C LEU A 85 -9.02 -20.10 20.55
N ALA A 86 -8.23 -20.83 19.75
CA ALA A 86 -7.93 -20.50 18.36
C ALA A 86 -9.19 -20.35 17.48
N HIS A 87 -10.23 -21.14 17.77
CA HIS A 87 -11.50 -21.11 17.03
C HIS A 87 -12.38 -19.90 17.37
N HIS A 88 -12.05 -19.18 18.44
CA HIS A 88 -12.77 -17.98 18.82
C HIS A 88 -12.21 -16.74 18.13
N VAL A 89 -10.92 -16.74 17.77
CA VAL A 89 -10.22 -15.62 17.13
C VAL A 89 -10.76 -15.36 15.74
N ARG A 90 -11.28 -14.14 15.54
CA ARG A 90 -11.83 -13.65 14.25
C ARG A 90 -11.10 -12.42 13.75
N HIS A 91 -10.53 -11.63 14.64
CA HIS A 91 -9.79 -10.43 14.30
C HIS A 91 -8.36 -10.51 14.85
N VAL A 92 -7.38 -10.29 14.00
CA VAL A 92 -5.97 -10.15 14.37
C VAL A 92 -5.46 -8.83 13.82
N GLU A 93 -4.86 -8.03 14.70
CA GLU A 93 -4.18 -6.81 14.35
C GLU A 93 -2.75 -6.84 14.87
N LEU A 94 -1.78 -6.81 13.96
CA LEU A 94 -0.36 -6.90 14.24
C LEU A 94 0.30 -5.55 13.96
N GLY A 95 0.99 -5.00 14.96
CA GLY A 95 1.95 -3.91 14.74
C GLY A 95 3.28 -4.47 14.26
N VAL A 96 4.24 -3.57 14.00
CA VAL A 96 5.61 -3.93 13.58
C VAL A 96 6.19 -5.00 14.50
N TRP A 97 6.78 -6.06 13.92
CA TRP A 97 7.43 -7.13 14.67
C TRP A 97 8.90 -7.31 14.29
N ASN A 98 9.66 -7.90 15.21
CA ASN A 98 11.08 -8.15 15.01
C ASN A 98 11.25 -9.34 14.07
N THR A 99 11.74 -9.06 12.86
CA THR A 99 12.11 -10.08 11.87
C THR A 99 13.55 -10.53 12.06
N LYS A 100 13.93 -11.64 11.41
CA LYS A 100 15.34 -12.08 11.35
C LYS A 100 16.22 -10.98 10.76
N LEU A 101 15.75 -10.33 9.71
CA LEU A 101 16.47 -9.27 9.01
C LEU A 101 16.76 -8.08 9.93
N VAL A 102 15.74 -7.61 10.66
CA VAL A 102 15.88 -6.56 11.68
C VAL A 102 16.87 -7.00 12.77
N TYR A 103 16.80 -8.25 13.24
CA TYR A 103 17.71 -8.77 14.27
C TYR A 103 19.18 -8.82 13.82
N LEU A 104 19.42 -9.18 12.56
CA LEU A 104 20.76 -9.27 11.99
C LEU A 104 21.38 -7.89 11.71
N HIS A 105 20.57 -6.88 11.46
CA HIS A 105 21.03 -5.52 11.18
C HIS A 105 22.00 -4.98 12.26
N PRO A 106 23.20 -4.47 11.92
CA PRO A 106 24.21 -3.99 12.87
C PRO A 106 23.66 -2.96 13.86
N GLY A 107 22.83 -2.04 13.38
CA GLY A 107 22.15 -1.01 14.18
C GLY A 107 21.14 -1.55 15.19
N PHE A 108 20.67 -2.79 15.03
CA PHE A 108 19.76 -3.42 15.98
C PHE A 108 20.51 -3.87 17.24
N ARG A 109 20.44 -3.05 18.30
CA ARG A 109 21.17 -3.28 19.56
C ARG A 109 20.44 -4.18 20.55
N ARG A 110 19.22 -4.61 20.25
CA ARG A 110 18.37 -5.34 21.19
C ARG A 110 18.73 -6.82 21.20
N ASP A 111 19.15 -7.32 22.36
CA ASP A 111 19.25 -8.76 22.57
C ASP A 111 17.85 -9.35 22.71
N VAL A 112 17.52 -10.30 21.85
CA VAL A 112 16.25 -11.04 21.91
C VAL A 112 16.49 -12.26 22.79
N SER A 113 15.84 -12.30 23.95
CA SER A 113 15.96 -13.44 24.85
C SER A 113 15.43 -14.71 24.17
N PRO A 114 16.19 -15.82 24.18
CA PRO A 114 15.71 -17.07 23.63
C PRO A 114 14.47 -17.54 24.38
N LEU A 115 13.59 -18.27 23.70
CA LEU A 115 12.47 -18.92 24.35
C LEU A 115 12.97 -19.99 25.32
N PRO A 116 12.36 -20.13 26.51
CA PRO A 116 12.59 -21.28 27.38
C PRO A 116 12.37 -22.61 26.64
N ASP A 117 13.18 -23.63 26.93
CA ASP A 117 13.16 -24.91 26.20
C ASP A 117 11.77 -25.58 26.18
N ASP A 118 11.01 -25.46 27.27
CA ASP A 118 9.65 -25.99 27.39
C ASP A 118 8.67 -25.24 26.46
N GLN A 119 8.76 -23.91 26.41
CA GLN A 119 7.97 -23.08 25.50
C GLN A 119 8.35 -23.34 24.04
N PHE A 120 9.65 -23.41 23.74
CA PHE A 120 10.16 -23.71 22.41
C PHE A 120 9.66 -25.06 21.91
N THR A 121 9.79 -26.11 22.73
CA THR A 121 9.29 -27.47 22.40
C THR A 121 7.80 -27.44 22.07
N HIS A 122 6.99 -26.77 22.90
CA HIS A 122 5.55 -26.66 22.65
C HIS A 122 5.20 -25.93 21.35
N LEU A 123 5.93 -24.84 21.03
CA LEU A 123 5.70 -24.10 19.79
C LEU A 123 6.22 -24.87 18.56
N ALA A 124 7.33 -25.59 18.68
CA ALA A 124 7.83 -26.47 17.62
C ALA A 124 6.83 -27.60 17.32
N ASP A 125 6.26 -28.24 18.34
CA ASP A 125 5.20 -29.24 18.18
C ASP A 125 3.95 -28.64 17.52
N ALA A 126 3.56 -27.43 17.93
CA ALA A 126 2.44 -26.71 17.33
C ALA A 126 2.70 -26.38 15.84
N ALA A 127 3.94 -26.07 15.46
CA ALA A 127 4.35 -25.83 14.08
C ALA A 127 4.28 -27.12 13.24
N LYS A 128 4.74 -28.26 13.78
CA LYS A 128 4.57 -29.59 13.15
C LYS A 128 3.10 -29.90 12.90
N GLN A 129 2.25 -29.68 13.90
CA GLN A 129 0.80 -29.93 13.78
C GLN A 129 0.12 -29.03 12.75
N SER A 130 0.65 -27.83 12.52
CA SER A 130 0.09 -26.86 11.57
C SER A 130 0.65 -27.05 10.14
N GLY A 131 1.55 -28.02 9.94
CA GLY A 131 2.18 -28.30 8.65
C GLY A 131 3.19 -27.25 8.21
N LEU A 132 3.66 -26.38 9.12
CA LEU A 132 4.67 -25.37 8.80
C LEU A 132 6.09 -25.95 8.74
N ILE A 133 6.33 -27.02 9.49
CA ILE A 133 7.59 -27.76 9.48
C ILE A 133 7.29 -29.25 9.35
N ARG A 134 8.23 -30.00 8.76
CA ARG A 134 8.05 -31.44 8.58
C ARG A 134 7.98 -32.18 9.92
N PRO A 135 7.12 -33.21 10.04
CA PRO A 135 6.90 -33.91 11.31
C PRO A 135 8.16 -34.63 11.81
N ASP A 136 9.01 -35.10 10.90
CA ASP A 136 10.27 -35.81 11.16
C ASP A 136 11.46 -34.90 11.46
N ARG A 137 11.29 -33.57 11.37
CA ARG A 137 12.38 -32.62 11.63
C ARG A 137 12.79 -32.65 13.10
N ASP A 138 14.03 -33.04 13.36
CA ASP A 138 14.67 -32.93 14.67
C ASP A 138 15.20 -31.50 14.90
N TYR A 139 15.08 -31.05 16.14
CA TYR A 139 15.50 -29.74 16.62
C TYR A 139 16.45 -29.82 17.83
N SER A 140 16.98 -31.00 18.17
CA SER A 140 18.01 -31.13 19.22
C SER A 140 19.30 -30.38 18.90
N ASP A 141 19.64 -30.28 17.61
CA ASP A 141 20.95 -29.82 17.14
C ASP A 141 20.87 -28.46 16.41
N LEU A 142 19.95 -27.59 16.82
CA LEU A 142 19.85 -26.24 16.27
C LEU A 142 21.03 -25.39 16.71
N ARG A 143 21.80 -24.89 15.74
CA ARG A 143 22.87 -23.92 15.98
C ARG A 143 22.25 -22.55 16.29
N PRO A 144 22.84 -21.75 17.19
CA PRO A 144 22.37 -20.40 17.48
C PRO A 144 22.58 -19.47 16.27
N ILE A 145 21.65 -18.54 16.06
CA ILE A 145 21.80 -17.46 15.07
C ILE A 145 22.92 -16.53 15.55
N LYS A 146 24.00 -16.42 14.76
CA LYS A 146 25.12 -15.54 15.05
C LYS A 146 24.97 -14.24 14.26
N LYS A 147 24.96 -13.12 14.98
CA LYS A 147 25.07 -11.79 14.36
C LYS A 147 26.50 -11.58 13.89
N ASN A 148 26.70 -11.30 12.61
CA ASN A 148 27.98 -10.90 12.06
C ASN A 148 27.81 -9.56 11.35
N ASN A 149 28.35 -8.50 11.95
CA ASN A 149 28.19 -7.15 11.42
C ASN A 149 29.03 -6.92 10.16
N GLU A 150 30.18 -7.60 10.04
CA GLU A 150 31.09 -7.47 8.88
C GLU A 150 30.41 -8.06 7.63
N LEU A 151 29.93 -9.31 7.75
CA LEU A 151 29.23 -9.97 6.64
C LEU A 151 27.88 -9.35 6.30
N TRP A 152 27.22 -8.68 7.25
CA TRP A 152 26.03 -7.88 6.92
C TRP A 152 26.38 -6.69 6.01
N GLY A 153 27.50 -6.01 6.28
CA GLY A 153 27.96 -4.92 5.42
C GLY A 153 28.29 -5.40 4.01
N GLU A 154 28.87 -6.60 3.88
CA GLU A 154 29.28 -7.17 2.59
C GLU A 154 28.14 -7.83 1.80
N LEU A 155 27.23 -8.56 2.46
CA LEU A 155 26.22 -9.41 1.82
C LEU A 155 24.78 -8.91 2.02
N GLY A 156 24.61 -7.87 2.84
CA GLY A 156 23.32 -7.24 3.10
C GLY A 156 22.24 -8.23 3.56
N PRO A 157 20.98 -8.07 3.09
CA PRO A 157 19.86 -8.95 3.43
C PRO A 157 20.01 -10.41 2.98
N ALA A 158 20.88 -10.68 2.01
CA ALA A 158 21.17 -12.03 1.53
C ALA A 158 22.07 -12.81 2.49
N TYR A 159 22.61 -12.16 3.52
CA TYR A 159 23.38 -12.81 4.58
C TYR A 159 22.50 -13.74 5.41
N ASP A 160 22.46 -15.01 5.01
CA ASP A 160 22.04 -16.07 5.88
C ASP A 160 23.23 -16.56 6.69
N SER A 161 23.22 -16.29 8.00
CA SER A 161 24.28 -16.67 8.95
C SER A 161 24.59 -18.18 8.99
N ASP A 162 23.81 -19.02 8.29
CA ASP A 162 23.97 -20.46 8.26
C ASP A 162 23.93 -21.14 6.88
N GLY A 163 23.50 -20.44 5.83
CA GLY A 163 23.48 -20.98 4.46
C GLY A 163 24.88 -21.08 3.85
N TYR A 164 25.81 -20.33 4.41
CA TYR A 164 27.23 -20.48 4.19
C TYR A 164 27.82 -21.22 5.38
N THR A 165 28.11 -22.50 5.23
CA THR A 165 29.21 -23.02 6.05
C THR A 165 30.42 -22.16 5.69
N SER A 166 31.31 -21.88 6.64
CA SER A 166 32.60 -21.23 6.32
C SER A 166 33.36 -21.98 5.21
N ASP A 167 33.00 -23.23 4.95
CA ASP A 167 33.54 -24.06 3.89
C ASP A 167 32.91 -23.72 2.51
N ASP A 168 31.64 -23.31 2.44
CA ASP A 168 30.96 -22.90 1.18
C ASP A 168 31.44 -21.53 0.67
N LEU A 169 31.79 -20.59 1.55
CA LEU A 169 32.38 -19.30 1.15
C LEU A 169 33.78 -19.45 0.56
N ASN A 170 34.53 -20.45 1.02
CA ASN A 170 35.87 -20.74 0.49
C ASN A 170 35.82 -21.42 -0.89
N GLU A 171 34.75 -22.13 -1.22
CA GLU A 171 34.57 -22.73 -2.56
C GLU A 171 34.07 -21.73 -3.60
N GLN A 172 33.42 -20.65 -3.20
CA GLN A 172 33.01 -19.58 -4.13
C GLN A 172 34.15 -18.60 -4.46
N GLY A 173 35.14 -18.43 -3.57
CA GLY A 173 36.17 -17.39 -3.72
C GLY A 173 37.20 -17.54 -4.84
N SER A 174 37.19 -18.60 -5.67
CA SER A 174 38.24 -18.80 -6.68
C SER A 174 37.88 -18.49 -8.13
N ASP A 175 36.59 -18.41 -8.50
CA ASP A 175 36.18 -18.30 -9.92
C ASP A 175 35.28 -17.08 -10.26
N PHE A 176 35.05 -16.15 -9.33
CA PHE A 176 34.23 -14.94 -9.54
C PHE A 176 34.86 -13.86 -10.44
N ASN A 177 35.74 -14.25 -11.36
CA ASN A 177 36.43 -13.34 -12.28
C ASN A 177 35.67 -13.16 -13.61
N SER A 178 34.33 -13.26 -13.61
CA SER A 178 33.52 -13.11 -14.82
C SER A 178 32.43 -12.07 -14.63
N ASP A 179 32.38 -11.09 -15.55
CA ASP A 179 31.46 -9.95 -15.72
C ASP A 179 29.95 -10.26 -15.76
N TYR A 180 29.50 -11.43 -15.26
CA TYR A 180 28.10 -11.77 -15.20
C TYR A 180 27.55 -11.43 -13.81
N SER A 181 26.93 -10.24 -13.73
CA SER A 181 26.02 -9.87 -12.65
C SER A 181 24.87 -10.89 -12.61
N MET A 182 25.05 -11.97 -11.86
CA MET A 182 23.97 -12.91 -11.57
C MET A 182 23.03 -12.21 -10.58
N PRO A 183 21.72 -12.12 -10.89
CA PRO A 183 20.76 -11.51 -9.98
C PRO A 183 20.80 -12.23 -8.63
N PRO A 184 20.67 -11.49 -7.50
CA PRO A 184 20.71 -12.06 -6.17
C PRO A 184 19.74 -13.24 -6.06
N PRO A 185 20.18 -14.39 -5.51
CA PRO A 185 19.33 -15.55 -5.37
C PRO A 185 18.09 -15.19 -4.56
N ARG A 186 16.91 -15.55 -5.09
CA ARG A 186 15.63 -15.28 -4.44
C ARG A 186 15.66 -15.74 -2.98
N PRO A 187 15.11 -14.97 -2.02
CA PRO A 187 14.95 -15.44 -0.65
C PRO A 187 14.17 -16.74 -0.69
N LYS A 188 14.83 -17.84 -0.32
CA LYS A 188 14.19 -19.15 -0.25
C LYS A 188 13.17 -19.10 0.89
N PRO A 189 11.97 -19.70 0.74
CA PRO A 189 11.06 -19.85 1.87
C PRO A 189 11.83 -20.45 3.05
N HIS A 190 11.57 -19.95 4.25
CA HIS A 190 12.31 -20.36 5.45
C HIS A 190 12.45 -21.88 5.50
N SER A 191 13.70 -22.35 5.53
CA SER A 191 13.91 -23.78 5.76
C SER A 191 13.34 -24.13 7.13
N ASP A 192 12.85 -25.36 7.33
CA ASP A 192 12.36 -25.82 8.64
C ASP A 192 13.37 -25.51 9.76
N VAL A 193 14.67 -25.59 9.45
CA VAL A 193 15.78 -25.30 10.36
C VAL A 193 15.82 -23.83 10.74
N GLU A 194 15.77 -22.96 9.74
CA GLU A 194 15.82 -21.52 9.94
C GLU A 194 14.60 -21.03 10.73
N PHE A 195 13.41 -21.52 10.36
CA PHE A 195 12.17 -21.25 11.09
C PHE A 195 12.31 -21.62 12.57
N LEU A 196 12.79 -22.84 12.85
CA LEU A 196 12.97 -23.33 14.21
C LEU A 196 14.07 -22.57 14.99
N ARG A 197 15.17 -22.16 14.34
CA ARG A 197 16.22 -21.34 14.97
C ARG A 197 15.69 -19.95 15.34
N CYS A 198 14.95 -19.32 14.43
CA CYS A 198 14.33 -18.03 14.67
C CYS A 198 13.32 -18.13 15.83
N LEU A 199 12.54 -19.22 15.86
CA LEU A 199 11.58 -19.48 16.92
C LEU A 199 12.28 -19.70 18.27
N GLN A 200 13.33 -20.53 18.32
CA GLN A 200 14.14 -20.78 19.52
C GLN A 200 14.77 -19.50 20.05
N ARG A 201 15.23 -18.62 19.16
CA ARG A 201 15.82 -17.32 19.52
C ARG A 201 14.79 -16.30 20.00
N GLY A 202 13.49 -16.60 19.92
CA GLY A 202 12.43 -15.71 20.35
C GLY A 202 12.10 -14.60 19.36
N LEU A 203 12.53 -14.75 18.09
CA LEU A 203 12.13 -13.82 17.02
C LEU A 203 10.63 -13.94 16.77
N GLU A 204 10.00 -12.80 16.49
CA GLU A 204 8.54 -12.72 16.41
C GLU A 204 8.00 -13.21 15.07
N ASP A 205 8.80 -13.15 14.02
CA ASP A 205 8.40 -13.56 12.69
C ASP A 205 7.87 -15.02 12.60
N PRO A 206 8.63 -16.06 13.02
CA PRO A 206 8.08 -17.42 13.06
C PRO A 206 6.92 -17.59 14.04
N GLN A 207 6.83 -16.74 15.08
CA GLN A 207 5.70 -16.76 16.01
C GLN A 207 4.43 -16.21 15.33
N VAL A 208 4.54 -15.16 14.52
CA VAL A 208 3.44 -14.60 13.73
C VAL A 208 2.97 -15.62 12.70
N ILE A 209 3.90 -16.24 11.96
CA ILE A 209 3.57 -17.29 10.97
C ILE A 209 2.83 -18.45 11.65
N LEU A 210 3.36 -18.95 12.77
CA LEU A 210 2.72 -20.03 13.54
C LEU A 210 1.36 -19.62 14.09
N MET A 211 1.24 -18.39 14.59
CA MET A 211 -0.02 -17.86 15.06
C MET A 211 -1.05 -17.86 13.93
N LEU A 212 -0.77 -17.24 12.79
CA LEU A 212 -1.70 -17.19 11.65
C LEU A 212 -2.08 -18.60 11.15
N ALA A 213 -1.15 -19.55 11.14
CA ALA A 213 -1.42 -20.95 10.78
C ALA A 213 -2.38 -21.66 11.75
N LYS A 214 -2.49 -21.20 13.00
CA LYS A 214 -3.35 -21.79 14.05
C LYS A 214 -4.76 -21.21 14.12
N LEU A 215 -5.11 -20.20 13.31
CA LEU A 215 -6.38 -19.46 13.43
C LEU A 215 -7.36 -19.77 12.29
N PRO A 216 -8.10 -20.91 12.34
CA PRO A 216 -8.91 -21.39 11.21
C PRO A 216 -10.15 -20.53 10.90
N ARG A 217 -10.53 -19.63 11.82
CA ARG A 217 -11.72 -18.77 11.70
C ARG A 217 -11.37 -17.28 11.63
N LEU A 218 -10.12 -16.97 11.29
CA LEU A 218 -9.69 -15.59 11.11
C LEU A 218 -10.50 -14.95 9.96
N GLN A 219 -11.17 -13.85 10.25
CA GLN A 219 -12.05 -13.12 9.32
C GLN A 219 -11.45 -11.77 8.93
N GLU A 220 -10.74 -11.12 9.84
CA GLU A 220 -10.07 -9.85 9.60
C GLU A 220 -8.62 -9.92 10.08
N LEU A 221 -7.69 -9.64 9.16
CA LEU A 221 -6.26 -9.58 9.40
C LEU A 221 -5.76 -8.17 9.07
N SER A 222 -5.14 -7.54 10.05
CA SER A 222 -4.57 -6.21 9.94
C SER A 222 -3.09 -6.29 10.27
N ILE A 223 -2.23 -5.85 9.37
CA ILE A 223 -0.78 -5.95 9.49
C ILE A 223 -0.18 -4.57 9.29
N ARG A 224 0.65 -4.14 10.22
CA ARG A 224 1.49 -2.96 10.10
C ARG A 224 2.95 -3.40 10.19
N GLY A 225 3.79 -2.88 9.32
CA GLY A 225 5.23 -3.15 9.42
C GLY A 225 5.91 -3.24 8.08
N PRO A 226 7.24 -3.41 8.13
CA PRO A 226 8.10 -3.10 7.01
C PRO A 226 8.06 -4.16 5.92
N HIS A 227 8.40 -3.71 4.70
CA HIS A 227 8.75 -4.50 3.51
C HIS A 227 9.66 -5.72 3.84
N MET A 228 10.43 -5.61 4.92
CA MET A 228 11.35 -6.62 5.45
C MET A 228 10.69 -7.82 6.15
N SER A 229 9.36 -7.95 6.17
CA SER A 229 8.73 -9.26 6.44
C SER A 229 8.95 -10.18 5.24
N GLN A 230 10.17 -10.70 5.13
CA GLN A 230 10.53 -11.78 4.20
C GLN A 230 9.35 -12.76 4.12
N GLY A 231 8.70 -12.75 2.95
CA GLY A 231 7.28 -13.01 2.77
C GLY A 231 6.68 -14.01 3.75
N LEU A 232 5.70 -13.54 4.54
CA LEU A 232 4.75 -14.45 5.18
C LEU A 232 4.38 -15.52 4.16
N PRO A 233 4.44 -16.82 4.48
CA PRO A 233 4.30 -17.89 3.50
C PRO A 233 2.84 -18.00 3.09
N TRP A 234 2.38 -17.04 2.28
CA TRP A 234 0.97 -16.78 1.99
C TRP A 234 0.33 -18.01 1.38
N ASP A 235 0.99 -18.68 0.43
CA ASP A 235 0.49 -19.93 -0.15
C ASP A 235 0.15 -20.98 0.91
N THR A 236 1.06 -21.19 1.86
CA THR A 236 0.89 -22.14 2.97
C THR A 236 -0.22 -21.68 3.93
N LEU A 237 -0.24 -20.40 4.31
CA LEU A 237 -1.25 -19.84 5.21
C LEU A 237 -2.66 -19.86 4.61
N CYS A 238 -2.79 -19.52 3.32
CA CYS A 238 -4.04 -19.54 2.56
C CYS A 238 -4.59 -20.96 2.39
N SER A 239 -3.71 -21.92 2.10
CA SER A 239 -4.07 -23.33 1.94
C SER A 239 -4.55 -23.99 3.24
N ASN A 240 -4.11 -23.46 4.39
CA ASN A 240 -4.36 -24.06 5.69
C ASN A 240 -5.41 -23.31 6.51
N SER A 241 -5.13 -22.08 6.94
CA SER A 241 -5.89 -21.39 8.01
C SER A 241 -6.69 -20.18 7.56
N LEU A 242 -6.26 -19.46 6.51
CA LEU A 242 -6.86 -18.18 6.11
C LEU A 242 -8.10 -18.32 5.22
N LYS A 243 -8.70 -19.51 5.12
CA LYS A 243 -9.88 -19.79 4.27
C LYS A 243 -11.14 -19.01 4.65
N SER A 244 -11.18 -18.47 5.87
CA SER A 244 -12.29 -17.66 6.37
C SER A 244 -12.02 -16.16 6.26
N LEU A 245 -10.85 -15.75 5.75
CA LEU A 245 -10.43 -14.36 5.73
C LEU A 245 -11.33 -13.56 4.79
N THR A 246 -12.03 -12.58 5.34
CA THR A 246 -12.94 -11.69 4.60
C THR A 246 -12.36 -10.30 4.37
N LYS A 247 -11.42 -9.89 5.22
CA LYS A 247 -10.86 -8.55 5.22
C LYS A 247 -9.36 -8.57 5.50
N LEU A 248 -8.59 -7.94 4.63
CA LEU A 248 -7.16 -7.76 4.78
C LEU A 248 -6.84 -6.26 4.82
N LYS A 249 -6.08 -5.83 5.82
CA LYS A 249 -5.56 -4.48 5.99
C LYS A 249 -4.05 -4.52 6.10
N LEU A 250 -3.38 -3.70 5.30
CA LEU A 250 -1.93 -3.61 5.27
C LEU A 250 -1.53 -2.14 5.42
N ALA A 251 -0.47 -1.90 6.19
CA ALA A 251 0.13 -0.59 6.36
C ALA A 251 1.65 -0.69 6.32
N GLY A 252 2.24 0.02 5.37
CA GLY A 252 3.67 0.36 5.39
C GLY A 252 3.98 1.35 6.51
N ASN A 253 5.25 1.50 6.84
CA ASN A 253 5.72 2.36 7.94
C ASN A 253 6.33 3.69 7.43
N SER A 254 6.88 3.74 6.21
CA SER A 254 7.61 4.86 5.60
C SER A 254 7.96 4.56 4.13
N SER A 255 8.69 5.48 3.45
CA SER A 255 9.19 5.36 2.07
C SER A 255 9.86 4.02 1.75
N ASP A 256 10.63 3.50 2.70
CA ASP A 256 11.47 2.30 2.46
C ASP A 256 10.77 1.01 2.87
N SER A 257 9.55 1.14 3.37
CA SER A 257 8.83 0.08 4.04
C SER A 257 7.39 -0.03 3.53
N SER A 258 7.22 0.25 2.23
CA SER A 258 5.99 0.02 1.49
C SER A 258 5.66 -1.47 1.41
N TRP A 259 4.40 -1.78 1.12
CA TRP A 259 3.97 -3.15 0.80
C TRP A 259 3.90 -3.32 -0.71
N ASP A 260 4.74 -4.19 -1.27
CA ASP A 260 4.55 -4.65 -2.64
C ASP A 260 3.30 -5.53 -2.71
N ILE A 261 2.29 -5.03 -3.39
CA ILE A 261 1.00 -5.72 -3.54
C ILE A 261 1.12 -7.03 -4.32
N ALA A 262 2.17 -7.21 -5.12
CA ALA A 262 2.41 -8.45 -5.85
C ALA A 262 2.73 -9.63 -4.91
N GLU A 263 3.31 -9.38 -3.74
CA GLU A 263 3.54 -10.42 -2.72
C GLU A 263 2.25 -11.03 -2.18
N LEU A 264 1.15 -10.31 -2.32
CA LEU A 264 -0.16 -10.71 -1.81
C LEU A 264 -0.96 -11.57 -2.80
N ASN A 265 -0.35 -12.00 -3.91
CA ASN A 265 -1.05 -12.70 -4.97
C ASN A 265 -1.88 -13.90 -4.44
N ALA A 266 -1.30 -14.71 -3.55
CA ALA A 266 -1.98 -15.86 -2.97
C ALA A 266 -3.15 -15.48 -2.05
N VAL A 267 -2.99 -14.44 -1.22
CA VAL A 267 -4.02 -14.04 -0.25
C VAL A 267 -5.18 -13.29 -0.90
N ILE A 268 -4.91 -12.47 -1.92
CA ILE A 268 -5.93 -11.73 -2.66
C ILE A 268 -6.88 -12.68 -3.42
N GLN A 269 -6.36 -13.83 -3.86
CA GLN A 269 -7.13 -14.85 -4.58
C GLN A 269 -8.01 -15.74 -3.68
N ILE A 270 -7.97 -15.58 -2.34
CA ILE A 270 -8.82 -16.38 -1.44
C ILE A 270 -10.30 -16.10 -1.75
N PRO A 271 -11.14 -17.13 -2.00
CA PRO A 271 -12.55 -16.94 -2.37
C PRO A 271 -13.42 -16.26 -1.30
N SER A 272 -13.00 -16.26 -0.03
CA SER A 272 -13.69 -15.59 1.06
C SER A 272 -13.34 -14.11 1.19
N LEU A 273 -12.24 -13.64 0.58
CA LEU A 273 -11.79 -12.25 0.73
C LEU A 273 -12.76 -11.30 0.01
N ARG A 274 -13.21 -10.27 0.71
CA ARG A 274 -14.19 -9.27 0.23
C ARG A 274 -13.63 -7.87 0.26
N GLU A 275 -12.80 -7.57 1.25
CA GLU A 275 -12.23 -6.24 1.47
C GLU A 275 -10.71 -6.29 1.47
N LEU A 276 -10.11 -5.43 0.65
CA LEU A 276 -8.67 -5.18 0.63
C LEU A 276 -8.40 -3.71 0.95
N HIS A 277 -7.57 -3.48 1.97
CA HIS A 277 -7.17 -2.17 2.44
C HIS A 277 -5.65 -2.10 2.43
N GLY A 278 -5.07 -1.10 1.76
CA GLY A 278 -3.63 -0.88 1.71
C GLY A 278 -3.29 0.58 2.00
N TYR A 279 -2.32 0.79 2.90
CA TYR A 279 -1.74 2.09 3.20
C TYR A 279 -0.26 2.05 2.89
N LEU A 280 0.26 3.02 2.13
CA LEU A 280 1.66 3.01 1.64
C LEU A 280 2.01 1.71 0.90
N ALA A 281 1.08 1.23 0.05
CA ALA A 281 1.34 0.09 -0.83
C ALA A 281 1.94 0.55 -2.17
N THR A 282 2.90 -0.22 -2.68
CA THR A 282 3.55 -0.01 -3.98
C THR A 282 3.35 -1.22 -4.90
N SER A 283 3.78 -1.08 -6.14
CA SER A 283 3.88 -2.19 -7.08
C SER A 283 5.21 -2.19 -7.83
N ASP A 284 6.27 -1.69 -7.17
CA ASP A 284 7.53 -1.26 -7.78
C ASP A 284 8.05 -2.28 -8.82
N GLU A 285 7.86 -1.98 -10.11
CA GLU A 285 8.49 -2.70 -11.22
C GLU A 285 9.92 -2.18 -11.46
N TRP A 286 10.44 -1.30 -10.59
CA TRP A 286 11.72 -0.59 -10.74
C TRP A 286 12.94 -1.51 -10.57
N ASP A 287 12.85 -2.52 -9.71
CA ASP A 287 13.88 -3.55 -9.66
C ASP A 287 13.69 -4.48 -10.86
N GLU A 288 14.37 -4.18 -11.98
CA GLU A 288 14.45 -5.05 -13.16
C GLU A 288 14.79 -6.51 -12.79
N ILE A 289 15.51 -6.67 -11.68
CA ILE A 289 15.97 -7.92 -11.09
C ILE A 289 14.78 -8.79 -10.59
N ILE A 290 13.69 -8.18 -10.10
CA ILE A 290 12.58 -8.90 -9.46
C ILE A 290 11.24 -8.29 -9.86
N SER A 291 10.94 -8.18 -11.16
CA SER A 291 9.61 -7.77 -11.63
C SER A 291 8.51 -8.78 -11.27
N ARG A 292 8.02 -8.71 -10.02
CA ARG A 292 6.88 -9.49 -9.55
C ARG A 292 5.63 -8.80 -10.06
N SER A 293 5.17 -9.22 -11.23
CA SER A 293 3.84 -8.79 -11.67
C SER A 293 2.76 -9.54 -10.91
N LEU A 294 1.75 -8.81 -10.45
CA LEU A 294 0.56 -9.39 -9.84
C LEU A 294 -0.23 -10.17 -10.91
N GLN A 295 -0.20 -11.51 -10.84
CA GLN A 295 -0.84 -12.40 -11.81
C GLN A 295 -2.25 -12.77 -11.38
N ILE A 296 -3.23 -12.03 -11.88
CA ILE A 296 -4.64 -12.24 -11.57
C ILE A 296 -5.43 -12.46 -12.87
N GLU A 297 -6.10 -13.60 -12.95
CA GLU A 297 -7.04 -13.91 -14.00
C GLU A 297 -8.27 -12.96 -13.92
N PRO A 298 -8.75 -12.40 -15.04
CA PRO A 298 -9.95 -11.55 -15.04
C PRO A 298 -11.15 -12.25 -14.40
N GLN A 299 -11.94 -11.51 -13.62
CA GLN A 299 -13.13 -12.01 -12.91
C GLN A 299 -12.87 -13.23 -12.00
N SER A 300 -11.64 -13.46 -11.54
CA SER A 300 -11.31 -14.55 -10.59
C SER A 300 -11.57 -14.16 -9.14
N LEU A 301 -11.36 -12.90 -8.77
CA LEU A 301 -11.40 -12.39 -7.41
C LEU A 301 -12.83 -12.21 -6.90
N SER A 302 -13.01 -12.44 -5.60
CA SER A 302 -14.27 -12.21 -4.90
C SER A 302 -14.32 -10.90 -4.13
N LEU A 303 -13.33 -10.02 -4.35
CA LEU A 303 -13.25 -8.68 -3.77
C LEU A 303 -14.44 -7.83 -4.23
N THR A 304 -15.03 -7.12 -3.27
CA THR A 304 -16.12 -6.17 -3.48
C THR A 304 -15.75 -4.76 -3.03
N HIS A 305 -14.76 -4.60 -2.15
CA HIS A 305 -14.29 -3.31 -1.68
C HIS A 305 -12.77 -3.23 -1.69
N ILE A 306 -12.24 -2.17 -2.30
CA ILE A 306 -10.82 -1.89 -2.37
C ILE A 306 -10.58 -0.47 -1.88
N TYR A 307 -9.68 -0.32 -0.92
CA TYR A 307 -9.30 0.96 -0.34
C TYR A 307 -7.78 1.08 -0.31
N PHE A 308 -7.24 1.98 -1.11
CA PHE A 308 -5.82 2.30 -1.14
C PHE A 308 -5.62 3.73 -0.70
N GLU A 309 -4.76 3.93 0.30
CA GLU A 309 -4.43 5.24 0.83
C GLU A 309 -2.94 5.51 0.79
N ARG A 310 -2.57 6.67 0.24
CA ARG A 310 -1.17 7.05 0.01
C ARG A 310 -0.41 5.92 -0.67
N CYS A 311 -0.94 5.37 -1.75
CA CYS A 311 -0.32 4.28 -2.49
C CYS A 311 0.36 4.79 -3.77
N ALA A 312 1.30 4.01 -4.29
CA ALA A 312 1.97 4.21 -5.58
C ALA A 312 1.87 2.92 -6.40
N LEU A 313 0.70 2.70 -7.02
CA LEU A 313 0.42 1.51 -7.82
C LEU A 313 0.47 1.84 -9.32
N GLY A 314 1.25 1.08 -10.08
CA GLY A 314 1.33 1.14 -11.52
C GLY A 314 0.04 0.72 -12.22
N ASN A 315 -0.09 1.13 -13.48
CA ASN A 315 -1.30 0.89 -14.29
C ASN A 315 -1.61 -0.61 -14.45
N LYS A 316 -0.59 -1.44 -14.70
CA LYS A 316 -0.74 -2.88 -14.88
C LYS A 316 -1.30 -3.55 -13.63
N THR A 317 -0.79 -3.19 -12.46
CA THR A 317 -1.24 -3.71 -11.17
C THR A 317 -2.69 -3.33 -10.88
N ILE A 318 -3.03 -2.05 -11.04
CA ILE A 318 -4.41 -1.59 -10.84
C ILE A 318 -5.37 -2.24 -11.83
N LYS A 319 -4.99 -2.35 -13.10
CA LYS A 319 -5.74 -3.08 -14.12
C LYS A 319 -6.03 -4.50 -13.66
N ASN A 320 -4.99 -5.26 -13.28
CA ASN A 320 -5.13 -6.67 -12.90
C ASN A 320 -6.05 -6.85 -11.68
N ILE A 321 -5.95 -5.98 -10.68
CA ILE A 321 -6.83 -6.03 -9.49
C ILE A 321 -8.28 -5.72 -9.86
N ILE A 322 -8.53 -4.61 -10.57
CA ILE A 322 -9.89 -4.17 -10.92
C ILE A 322 -10.55 -5.18 -11.85
N GLU A 323 -9.85 -5.59 -12.91
CA GLU A 323 -10.38 -6.56 -13.88
C GLU A 323 -10.52 -7.96 -13.29
N GLY A 324 -9.70 -8.30 -12.29
CA GLY A 324 -9.81 -9.53 -11.51
C GLY A 324 -11.09 -9.63 -10.70
N CYS A 325 -11.70 -8.52 -10.29
CA CYS A 325 -12.93 -8.53 -9.49
C CYS A 325 -14.14 -9.02 -10.29
N LYS A 326 -15.03 -9.80 -9.65
CA LYS A 326 -16.32 -10.23 -10.25
C LYS A 326 -17.40 -9.15 -10.21
N ALA A 327 -17.47 -8.41 -9.11
CA ALA A 327 -18.52 -7.44 -8.84
C ALA A 327 -18.01 -6.38 -7.85
N LEU A 328 -17.15 -5.48 -8.34
CA LEU A 328 -16.59 -4.43 -7.49
C LEU A 328 -17.69 -3.43 -7.13
N GLU A 329 -17.90 -3.18 -5.82
CA GLU A 329 -18.92 -2.27 -5.29
C GLU A 329 -18.34 -0.95 -4.79
N SER A 330 -17.12 -0.98 -4.25
CA SER A 330 -16.45 0.19 -3.70
C SER A 330 -14.98 0.23 -4.11
N PHE A 331 -14.56 1.38 -4.65
CA PHE A 331 -13.16 1.65 -4.97
C PHE A 331 -12.73 2.99 -4.39
N SER A 332 -11.63 3.00 -3.65
CA SER A 332 -11.01 4.21 -3.12
C SER A 332 -9.52 4.19 -3.40
N TYR A 333 -8.98 5.29 -3.91
CA TYR A 333 -7.55 5.47 -4.11
C TYR A 333 -7.11 6.88 -3.72
N VAL A 334 -6.09 6.99 -2.87
CA VAL A 334 -5.39 8.24 -2.55
C VAL A 334 -3.94 8.06 -2.97
N ALA A 335 -3.45 8.92 -3.85
CA ALA A 335 -2.07 8.89 -4.32
C ALA A 335 -1.09 9.22 -3.19
N GLY A 336 0.00 8.45 -3.10
CA GLY A 336 1.09 8.68 -2.15
C GLY A 336 2.11 9.72 -2.61
N GLY A 337 2.16 10.00 -3.92
CA GLY A 337 3.23 10.80 -4.52
C GLY A 337 4.55 10.04 -4.58
N ARG A 338 5.62 10.76 -4.93
CA ARG A 338 6.99 10.24 -5.05
C ARG A 338 7.55 9.70 -3.73
N TYR A 339 7.02 10.16 -2.61
CA TYR A 339 7.43 9.70 -1.27
C TYR A 339 7.07 8.23 -0.99
N VAL A 340 6.19 7.62 -1.80
CA VAL A 340 5.76 6.23 -1.62
C VAL A 340 6.32 5.34 -2.71
N GLY A 341 6.34 5.84 -3.95
CA GLY A 341 6.87 5.13 -5.08
C GLY A 341 6.70 5.96 -6.36
N TYR A 342 7.44 5.61 -7.39
CA TYR A 342 7.45 6.37 -8.64
C TYR A 342 6.33 5.95 -9.60
N GLU A 343 5.76 4.76 -9.42
CA GLU A 343 4.68 4.26 -10.28
C GLU A 343 3.32 4.85 -9.93
N GLN A 344 2.65 5.37 -10.94
CA GLN A 344 1.28 5.86 -10.82
C GLN A 344 0.52 5.50 -12.11
N PHE A 345 -0.62 4.84 -11.98
CA PHE A 345 -1.57 4.63 -13.08
C PHE A 345 -2.04 5.96 -13.67
N ARG A 346 -2.68 6.01 -14.85
CA ARG A 346 -3.36 7.25 -15.31
C ARG A 346 -4.87 7.21 -15.06
N ALA A 347 -5.49 8.34 -14.69
CA ALA A 347 -6.91 8.34 -14.30
C ALA A 347 -7.83 7.89 -15.46
N LYS A 348 -7.50 8.23 -16.70
CA LYS A 348 -8.20 7.71 -17.90
C LYS A 348 -8.15 6.18 -17.98
N GLU A 349 -6.98 5.57 -17.75
CA GLU A 349 -6.78 4.11 -17.84
C GLU A 349 -7.58 3.41 -16.73
N VAL A 350 -7.53 3.92 -15.50
CA VAL A 350 -8.33 3.38 -14.40
C VAL A 350 -9.82 3.50 -14.65
N LYS A 351 -10.28 4.60 -15.26
CA LYS A 351 -11.68 4.70 -15.69
C LYS A 351 -12.06 3.55 -16.63
N GLU A 352 -11.24 3.26 -17.65
CA GLU A 352 -11.50 2.19 -18.62
C GLU A 352 -11.68 0.83 -17.93
N HIS A 353 -10.86 0.53 -16.92
CA HIS A 353 -10.99 -0.70 -16.12
C HIS A 353 -12.22 -0.67 -15.20
N LEU A 354 -12.51 0.46 -14.54
CA LEU A 354 -13.69 0.62 -13.68
C LEU A 354 -15.01 0.52 -14.45
N LEU A 355 -15.05 0.88 -15.74
CA LEU A 355 -16.25 0.75 -16.58
C LEU A 355 -16.73 -0.70 -16.73
N LYS A 356 -15.85 -1.69 -16.53
CA LYS A 356 -16.26 -3.11 -16.45
C LYS A 356 -17.21 -3.37 -15.26
N HIS A 357 -17.16 -2.53 -14.24
CA HIS A 357 -17.99 -2.57 -13.02
C HIS A 357 -19.09 -1.51 -13.00
N LYS A 358 -19.46 -0.92 -14.16
CA LYS A 358 -20.46 0.16 -14.24
C LYS A 358 -21.83 -0.15 -13.60
N ASN A 359 -22.18 -1.44 -13.50
CA ASN A 359 -23.45 -1.92 -12.94
C ASN A 359 -23.35 -2.30 -11.45
N THR A 360 -22.14 -2.41 -10.90
CA THR A 360 -21.92 -2.89 -9.52
C THR A 360 -21.28 -1.82 -8.64
N LEU A 361 -20.46 -0.93 -9.22
CA LEU A 361 -19.73 0.10 -8.50
C LEU A 361 -20.71 1.16 -7.96
N LYS A 362 -20.85 1.22 -6.64
CA LYS A 362 -21.72 2.13 -5.89
C LYS A 362 -20.95 3.28 -5.25
N TYR A 363 -19.68 3.06 -4.91
CA TYR A 363 -18.82 4.04 -4.25
C TYR A 363 -17.51 4.20 -5.01
N LEU A 364 -17.16 5.45 -5.34
CA LEU A 364 -15.88 5.81 -5.94
C LEU A 364 -15.25 6.97 -5.17
N ALA A 365 -14.03 6.79 -4.69
CA ALA A 365 -13.25 7.85 -4.08
C ALA A 365 -11.86 7.93 -4.73
N LEU A 366 -11.47 9.10 -5.25
CA LEU A 366 -10.19 9.31 -5.91
C LEU A 366 -9.56 10.61 -5.42
N ASP A 367 -8.38 10.51 -4.81
CA ASP A 367 -7.54 11.65 -4.50
C ASP A 367 -6.21 11.52 -5.23
N LEU A 368 -6.11 12.28 -6.31
CA LEU A 368 -4.93 12.33 -7.18
C LEU A 368 -4.17 13.66 -6.98
N SER A 369 -4.38 14.34 -5.85
CA SER A 369 -3.77 15.66 -5.61
C SER A 369 -2.27 15.62 -5.33
N HIS A 370 -1.76 14.50 -4.81
CA HIS A 370 -0.34 14.23 -4.58
C HIS A 370 0.33 13.58 -5.81
N TRP A 371 -0.21 13.81 -6.99
CA TRP A 371 0.29 13.21 -8.22
C TRP A 371 1.41 14.08 -8.82
N ASP A 372 2.65 13.71 -8.55
CA ASP A 372 3.85 14.50 -8.87
C ASP A 372 4.30 14.42 -10.36
N PHE A 373 3.40 14.00 -11.25
CA PHE A 373 3.67 13.87 -12.69
C PHE A 373 2.67 14.67 -13.54
N PRO A 374 2.78 16.02 -13.55
CA PRO A 374 1.85 16.90 -14.27
C PRO A 374 1.72 16.56 -15.76
N ARG A 375 2.78 16.03 -16.37
CA ARG A 375 2.85 15.73 -17.81
C ARG A 375 1.94 14.57 -18.24
N ASN A 376 1.58 13.68 -17.32
CA ASN A 376 0.79 12.47 -17.61
C ASN A 376 -0.61 12.51 -17.00
N PHE A 377 -1.01 13.64 -16.41
CA PHE A 377 -2.30 13.77 -15.77
C PHE A 377 -3.41 13.72 -16.83
N THR A 378 -4.23 12.67 -16.78
CA THR A 378 -5.41 12.52 -17.63
C THR A 378 -6.64 12.49 -16.75
N SER A 379 -7.69 13.19 -17.17
CA SER A 379 -8.95 13.25 -16.41
C SER A 379 -9.94 12.16 -16.85
N PHE A 380 -10.92 11.88 -16.00
CA PHE A 380 -12.02 10.94 -16.31
C PHE A 380 -12.90 11.44 -17.47
N LYS A 381 -12.90 12.75 -17.74
CA LYS A 381 -13.78 13.49 -18.66
C LYS A 381 -15.26 13.44 -18.29
N SER A 382 -15.83 12.26 -18.02
CA SER A 382 -17.23 12.03 -17.64
C SER A 382 -17.38 10.74 -16.84
N MET A 383 -18.42 10.66 -15.99
CA MET A 383 -18.81 9.49 -15.19
C MET A 383 -20.25 9.04 -15.50
N THR A 384 -20.87 9.52 -16.58
CA THR A 384 -22.26 9.19 -16.94
C THR A 384 -22.49 7.70 -17.23
N ASP A 385 -21.45 6.99 -17.64
CA ASP A 385 -21.49 5.57 -17.98
C ASP A 385 -21.71 4.65 -16.76
N PHE A 386 -21.47 5.14 -15.54
CA PHE A 386 -21.66 4.37 -14.31
C PHE A 386 -23.14 4.38 -13.89
N ILE A 387 -23.81 3.24 -14.02
CA ILE A 387 -25.26 3.12 -13.82
C ILE A 387 -25.62 2.92 -12.35
N ALA A 388 -24.73 2.32 -11.56
CA ALA A 388 -24.95 2.02 -10.14
C ALA A 388 -24.26 2.99 -9.17
N LEU A 389 -23.53 3.99 -9.67
CA LEU A 389 -22.68 4.83 -8.83
C LEU A 389 -23.52 5.80 -8.00
N GLU A 390 -23.55 5.57 -6.68
CA GLU A 390 -24.38 6.32 -5.74
C GLU A 390 -23.59 7.41 -5.00
N LYS A 391 -22.29 7.19 -4.77
CA LYS A 391 -21.43 8.13 -4.03
C LYS A 391 -20.11 8.32 -4.75
N VAL A 392 -19.74 9.59 -4.95
CA VAL A 392 -18.45 9.96 -5.54
C VAL A 392 -17.75 10.99 -4.68
N ILE A 393 -16.48 10.73 -4.38
CA ILE A 393 -15.56 11.63 -3.69
C ILE A 393 -14.36 11.85 -4.61
N PHE A 394 -14.05 13.07 -5.03
CA PHE A 394 -12.87 13.31 -5.87
C PHE A 394 -12.24 14.67 -5.69
N ASP A 395 -10.95 14.77 -5.96
CA ASP A 395 -10.32 16.05 -6.24
C ASP A 395 -10.80 16.53 -7.60
N TYR A 396 -11.12 17.82 -7.73
CA TYR A 396 -11.62 18.37 -8.99
C TYR A 396 -10.67 18.13 -10.18
N GLY A 397 -9.38 17.98 -9.88
CA GLY A 397 -8.33 17.51 -10.76
C GLY A 397 -8.79 16.34 -11.62
N THR A 398 -9.09 15.25 -10.91
CA THR A 398 -9.47 13.95 -11.45
C THR A 398 -10.61 14.00 -12.46
N LEU A 399 -11.59 14.90 -12.27
CA LEU A 399 -12.74 14.99 -13.17
C LEU A 399 -12.39 15.66 -14.50
N ARG A 400 -11.76 16.84 -14.46
CA ARG A 400 -11.56 17.65 -15.69
C ARG A 400 -10.46 18.71 -15.64
N TRP A 401 -9.65 18.80 -14.58
CA TRP A 401 -8.69 19.89 -14.49
C TRP A 401 -7.59 19.77 -15.54
N ARG A 402 -7.40 20.85 -16.30
CA ARG A 402 -6.15 21.10 -17.02
C ARG A 402 -5.37 22.13 -16.21
N PRO A 403 -4.20 21.77 -15.64
CA PRO A 403 -3.30 22.76 -15.09
C PRO A 403 -2.97 23.77 -16.18
N SER A 404 -3.05 25.07 -15.88
CA SER A 404 -2.39 26.08 -16.70
C SER A 404 -0.91 25.73 -16.80
N ARG A 405 -0.27 26.03 -17.93
CA ARG A 405 1.06 25.59 -18.42
C ARG A 405 2.30 25.81 -17.52
N PHE A 406 2.16 25.88 -16.20
CA PHE A 406 3.18 26.23 -15.22
C PHE A 406 4.43 25.34 -15.19
N PHE A 407 4.41 24.12 -15.77
CA PHE A 407 5.53 23.18 -15.69
C PHE A 407 6.18 22.81 -17.03
N THR A 408 5.64 23.26 -18.16
CA THR A 408 6.38 23.26 -19.41
C THR A 408 7.23 24.51 -19.44
N GLN A 409 8.38 24.46 -18.75
CA GLN A 409 9.51 25.29 -19.17
C GLN A 409 9.62 25.10 -20.68
N VAL A 410 9.57 26.23 -21.37
CA VAL A 410 9.81 26.40 -22.80
C VAL A 410 11.04 25.57 -23.15
N ALA A 411 10.82 24.33 -23.60
CA ALA A 411 11.87 23.57 -24.25
C ALA A 411 12.12 24.38 -25.53
N ASN A 412 13.25 25.07 -25.52
CA ASN A 412 13.60 26.11 -26.47
C ASN A 412 13.43 25.62 -27.91
N GLY A 413 12.61 26.34 -28.68
CA GLY A 413 12.61 26.28 -30.13
C GLY A 413 11.72 25.20 -30.72
N GLU A 414 10.46 25.56 -30.97
CA GLU A 414 9.80 25.42 -32.28
C GLU A 414 8.34 25.87 -32.12
N ASP A 415 8.12 27.15 -32.42
CA ASP A 415 6.91 27.88 -32.84
C ASP A 415 5.55 27.14 -32.90
N ASN A 416 5.12 26.50 -31.81
CA ASN A 416 3.71 26.22 -31.57
C ASN A 416 3.06 27.47 -30.93
N GLU A 417 3.14 28.59 -31.66
CA GLU A 417 2.34 29.78 -31.39
C GLU A 417 0.85 29.46 -31.69
N ASP A 418 -0.05 29.91 -30.82
CA ASP A 418 -1.53 29.89 -30.97
C ASP A 418 -2.37 28.75 -30.38
N GLU A 419 -1.86 27.97 -29.41
CA GLU A 419 -2.78 27.30 -28.47
C GLU A 419 -3.31 28.33 -27.45
N ASP A 420 -4.39 29.01 -27.87
CA ASP A 420 -5.18 30.04 -27.20
C ASP A 420 -5.45 29.74 -25.71
N ASP A 421 -4.80 30.50 -24.82
CA ASP A 421 -4.99 30.45 -23.36
C ASP A 421 -6.46 30.69 -22.94
N GLY A 422 -7.29 31.30 -23.82
CA GLY A 422 -8.73 31.41 -23.63
C GLY A 422 -9.46 30.06 -23.49
N ASN A 423 -8.82 28.96 -23.91
CA ASN A 423 -9.39 27.61 -23.84
C ASN A 423 -9.30 26.97 -22.43
N ILE A 424 -8.45 27.46 -21.51
CA ILE A 424 -8.28 26.76 -20.21
C ILE A 424 -9.52 26.90 -19.33
N HIS A 425 -10.11 28.11 -19.23
CA HIS A 425 -11.36 28.30 -18.50
C HIS A 425 -12.50 27.49 -19.12
N LEU A 426 -12.61 27.51 -20.46
CA LEU A 426 -13.62 26.75 -21.18
C LEU A 426 -13.45 25.25 -20.97
N ALA A 427 -12.23 24.72 -21.06
CA ALA A 427 -11.92 23.31 -20.83
C ALA A 427 -12.22 22.87 -19.38
N ASN A 428 -12.07 23.77 -18.42
CA ASN A 428 -12.39 23.51 -17.01
C ASN A 428 -13.86 23.76 -16.66
N THR A 429 -14.65 24.36 -17.55
CA THR A 429 -16.07 24.68 -17.29
C THR A 429 -17.06 23.95 -18.19
N GLN A 430 -16.62 23.48 -19.37
CA GLN A 430 -17.44 22.79 -20.37
C GLN A 430 -16.97 21.35 -20.57
N PRO A 431 -17.88 20.37 -20.69
CA PRO A 431 -19.33 20.50 -20.51
C PRO A 431 -19.70 20.78 -19.03
N PRO A 432 -20.92 21.26 -18.74
CA PRO A 432 -21.31 21.59 -17.38
C PRO A 432 -21.32 20.35 -16.49
N LEU A 433 -21.07 20.54 -15.20
CA LEU A 433 -20.94 19.43 -14.23
C LEU A 433 -22.10 18.40 -14.25
N PRO A 434 -23.38 18.76 -14.45
CA PRO A 434 -24.47 17.78 -14.52
C PRO A 434 -24.31 16.74 -15.62
N ASP A 435 -23.75 17.14 -16.76
CA ASP A 435 -23.57 16.29 -17.93
C ASP A 435 -22.41 15.30 -17.74
N LEU A 436 -21.60 15.49 -16.69
CA LEU A 436 -20.45 14.65 -16.37
C LEU A 436 -20.75 13.62 -15.28
N LEU A 437 -21.90 13.71 -14.61
CA LEU A 437 -22.20 12.89 -13.44
C LEU A 437 -23.22 11.78 -13.77
N PRO A 438 -23.18 10.63 -13.08
CA PRO A 438 -24.13 9.56 -13.31
C PRO A 438 -25.51 9.89 -12.72
N LYS A 439 -26.58 9.45 -13.39
CA LYS A 439 -27.96 9.68 -12.94
C LYS A 439 -28.32 9.00 -11.61
N SER A 440 -27.57 7.97 -11.23
CA SER A 440 -27.72 7.23 -9.97
C SER A 440 -27.17 7.96 -8.75
N LEU A 441 -26.47 9.09 -8.94
CA LEU A 441 -25.73 9.78 -7.89
C LEU A 441 -26.64 10.26 -6.76
N ARG A 442 -26.23 9.97 -5.53
CA ARG A 442 -26.90 10.37 -4.27
C ARG A 442 -26.06 11.30 -3.42
N GLU A 443 -24.74 11.12 -3.41
CA GLU A 443 -23.81 11.98 -2.67
C GLU A 443 -22.61 12.34 -3.54
N LEU A 444 -22.33 13.63 -3.64
CA LEU A 444 -21.18 14.20 -4.35
C LEU A 444 -20.29 14.94 -3.36
N VAL A 445 -19.01 14.58 -3.29
CA VAL A 445 -18.02 15.30 -2.51
C VAL A 445 -16.87 15.71 -3.41
N ILE A 446 -16.65 17.01 -3.55
CA ILE A 446 -15.53 17.55 -4.33
C ILE A 446 -14.58 18.23 -3.36
N PHE A 447 -13.33 17.78 -3.29
CA PHE A 447 -12.30 18.43 -2.48
C PHE A 447 -11.23 19.08 -3.34
N GLN A 448 -10.46 19.98 -2.73
CA GLN A 448 -9.51 20.86 -3.41
C GLN A 448 -10.11 21.58 -4.63
N ALA A 449 -11.39 21.94 -4.54
CA ALA A 449 -12.12 22.50 -5.67
C ALA A 449 -11.56 23.90 -6.03
N PRO A 450 -11.07 24.12 -7.26
CA PRO A 450 -10.54 25.42 -7.66
C PRO A 450 -11.68 26.42 -7.85
N PRO A 451 -11.47 27.74 -7.69
CA PRO A 451 -12.53 28.75 -7.75
C PRO A 451 -13.40 28.70 -9.02
N VAL A 452 -12.83 28.31 -10.17
CA VAL A 452 -13.58 28.14 -11.44
C VAL A 452 -14.76 27.16 -11.36
N ILE A 453 -14.74 26.24 -10.39
CA ILE A 453 -15.85 25.29 -10.18
C ILE A 453 -17.14 25.98 -9.73
N VAL A 454 -17.04 27.18 -9.14
CA VAL A 454 -18.19 27.89 -8.56
C VAL A 454 -19.25 28.15 -9.62
N GLU A 455 -18.85 28.62 -10.81
CA GLU A 455 -19.78 28.85 -11.93
C GLU A 455 -20.54 27.57 -12.31
N ASN A 456 -19.83 26.44 -12.30
CA ASN A 456 -20.42 25.14 -12.61
C ASN A 456 -21.35 24.63 -11.51
N LEU A 457 -21.01 24.85 -10.25
CA LEU A 457 -21.84 24.43 -9.14
C LEU A 457 -23.13 25.24 -9.06
N VAL A 458 -23.07 26.53 -9.40
CA VAL A 458 -24.26 27.39 -9.51
C VAL A 458 -25.16 26.92 -10.65
N ALA A 459 -24.59 26.59 -11.81
CA ALA A 459 -25.34 26.03 -12.93
C ALA A 459 -25.88 24.61 -12.63
N PHE A 460 -25.13 23.83 -11.83
CA PHE A 460 -25.54 22.50 -11.41
C PHE A 460 -26.75 22.56 -10.48
N GLU A 461 -26.76 23.49 -9.52
CA GLU A 461 -27.85 23.62 -8.55
C GLU A 461 -29.19 23.98 -9.20
N THR A 462 -29.18 24.81 -10.24
CA THR A 462 -30.41 25.16 -10.98
C THR A 462 -30.96 24.00 -11.81
N SER A 463 -30.13 23.02 -12.20
CA SER A 463 -30.50 21.91 -13.09
C SER A 463 -30.60 20.55 -12.38
N ARG A 464 -30.09 20.41 -11.14
CA ARG A 464 -29.96 19.12 -10.45
C ARG A 464 -31.27 18.38 -10.27
N HIS A 465 -32.37 19.07 -10.02
CA HIS A 465 -33.65 18.41 -9.72
C HIS A 465 -34.23 17.70 -10.95
N ASP A 466 -33.95 18.21 -12.14
CA ASP A 466 -34.41 17.65 -13.40
C ASP A 466 -33.48 16.53 -13.89
N GLN A 467 -32.16 16.73 -13.76
CA GLN A 467 -31.17 15.80 -14.30
C GLN A 467 -30.75 14.69 -13.32
N HIS A 468 -30.69 15.00 -12.02
CA HIS A 468 -30.18 14.15 -10.94
C HIS A 468 -31.15 14.09 -9.75
N PRO A 469 -32.38 13.56 -9.93
CA PRO A 469 -33.42 13.59 -8.91
C PRO A 469 -33.09 12.80 -7.63
N HIS A 470 -32.07 11.94 -7.66
CA HIS A 470 -31.64 11.12 -6.53
C HIS A 470 -30.55 11.78 -5.66
N LEU A 471 -29.99 12.91 -6.10
CA LEU A 471 -28.90 13.59 -5.41
C LEU A 471 -29.41 14.25 -4.12
N LYS A 472 -28.90 13.78 -2.98
CA LYS A 472 -29.31 14.22 -1.65
C LYS A 472 -28.34 15.21 -1.01
N SER A 473 -27.05 15.08 -1.31
CA SER A 473 -26.00 15.89 -0.68
C SER A 473 -24.89 16.22 -1.67
N ILE A 474 -24.44 17.46 -1.63
CA ILE A 474 -23.28 17.98 -2.35
C ILE A 474 -22.41 18.67 -1.31
N LYS A 475 -21.17 18.22 -1.16
CA LYS A 475 -20.18 18.80 -0.26
C LYS A 475 -19.00 19.28 -1.08
N ILE A 476 -18.57 20.50 -0.81
CA ILE A 476 -17.43 21.10 -1.50
C ILE A 476 -16.42 21.52 -0.44
N HIS A 477 -15.21 20.98 -0.56
CA HIS A 477 -14.07 21.40 0.25
C HIS A 477 -13.13 22.19 -0.65
N THR A 478 -13.04 23.50 -0.42
CA THR A 478 -12.06 24.33 -1.13
C THR A 478 -10.70 24.15 -0.48
N SER A 479 -9.63 24.21 -1.28
CA SER A 479 -8.28 24.23 -0.72
C SER A 479 -8.04 25.59 -0.06
N ARG A 480 -7.41 25.61 1.12
CA ARG A 480 -6.97 26.86 1.78
C ARG A 480 -5.84 27.57 1.03
N ARG A 481 -5.38 27.04 -0.10
CA ARG A 481 -4.33 27.65 -0.92
C ARG A 481 -4.78 29.07 -1.27
N ARG A 482 -3.87 30.03 -1.16
CA ARG A 482 -4.13 31.48 -1.24
C ARG A 482 -4.87 31.82 -2.54
N VAL A 483 -6.20 31.77 -2.51
CA VAL A 483 -7.03 32.22 -3.60
C VAL A 483 -6.83 33.72 -3.74
N ALA A 484 -6.35 34.16 -4.91
CA ALA A 484 -6.24 35.57 -5.23
C ALA A 484 -7.64 36.21 -5.19
N LYS A 485 -7.74 37.35 -4.49
CA LYS A 485 -8.97 38.12 -4.15
C LYS A 485 -9.91 37.43 -3.14
N VAL A 486 -9.52 37.55 -1.87
CA VAL A 486 -10.23 37.13 -0.62
C VAL A 486 -11.72 37.53 -0.55
N GLU A 487 -12.17 38.55 -1.27
CA GLU A 487 -13.54 39.08 -1.20
C GLU A 487 -14.59 38.12 -1.79
N GLU A 488 -14.33 37.49 -2.94
CA GLU A 488 -15.29 36.58 -3.58
C GLU A 488 -15.39 35.23 -2.87
N HIS A 489 -14.25 34.75 -2.34
CA HIS A 489 -14.24 33.48 -1.60
C HIS A 489 -15.10 33.54 -0.33
N LYS A 490 -15.08 34.67 0.38
CA LYS A 490 -15.91 34.91 1.58
C LYS A 490 -17.42 34.84 1.31
N ARG A 491 -17.85 35.07 0.07
CA ARG A 491 -19.26 35.00 -0.34
C ARG A 491 -19.71 33.60 -0.73
N LEU A 492 -18.80 32.68 -1.03
CA LEU A 492 -19.16 31.32 -1.43
C LEU A 492 -20.05 30.59 -0.41
N PRO A 493 -19.79 30.63 0.92
CA PRO A 493 -20.67 29.98 1.88
C PRO A 493 -22.10 30.52 1.83
N GLU A 494 -22.27 31.85 1.70
CA GLU A 494 -23.57 32.50 1.61
C GLU A 494 -24.27 32.12 0.31
N LEU A 495 -23.55 32.19 -0.81
CA LEU A 495 -24.06 31.84 -2.13
C LEU A 495 -24.49 30.36 -2.19
N PHE A 496 -23.68 29.44 -1.69
CA PHE A 496 -24.05 28.01 -1.60
C PHE A 496 -25.22 27.77 -0.65
N LYS A 497 -25.29 28.50 0.48
CA LYS A 497 -26.42 28.41 1.41
C LYS A 497 -27.73 28.92 0.80
N GLU A 498 -27.71 30.03 0.07
CA GLU A 498 -28.86 30.53 -0.71
C GLU A 498 -29.34 29.49 -1.74
N LYS A 499 -28.40 28.67 -2.21
CA LYS A 499 -28.58 27.59 -3.18
C LYS A 499 -28.88 26.21 -2.55
N GLY A 500 -29.04 26.13 -1.22
CA GLY A 500 -29.29 24.86 -0.53
C GLY A 500 -28.22 23.79 -0.77
N ILE A 501 -26.97 24.24 -1.01
CA ILE A 501 -25.78 23.39 -1.06
C ILE A 501 -25.12 23.44 0.33
N GLU A 502 -24.83 22.26 0.89
CA GLU A 502 -24.10 22.15 2.15
C GLU A 502 -22.63 22.48 1.89
N TYR A 503 -22.28 23.74 2.09
CA TYR A 503 -20.90 24.18 2.07
C TYR A 503 -20.30 24.05 3.46
N SER A 504 -19.28 23.20 3.58
CA SER A 504 -18.44 23.09 4.77
C SER A 504 -17.02 23.46 4.36
N GLU A 505 -16.49 24.55 4.91
CA GLU A 505 -15.03 24.66 4.94
C GLU A 505 -14.51 23.45 5.72
N PRO A 506 -13.51 22.72 5.20
CA PRO A 506 -12.94 21.63 5.95
C PRO A 506 -12.55 22.17 7.33
N PRO A 507 -13.02 21.55 8.43
CA PRO A 507 -12.51 21.90 9.74
C PRO A 507 -10.98 21.82 9.70
N ILE A 508 -10.31 22.67 10.48
CA ILE A 508 -8.85 22.58 10.62
C ILE A 508 -8.45 21.18 11.11
N ASP A 509 -9.36 20.52 11.84
CA ASP A 509 -9.27 19.10 12.11
C ASP A 509 -9.40 18.30 10.81
N LEU A 510 -8.31 17.60 10.48
CA LEU A 510 -8.00 16.78 9.31
C LEU A 510 -9.01 15.65 8.98
N GLN A 511 -10.31 15.78 9.28
CA GLN A 511 -11.33 14.83 8.89
C GLN A 511 -11.53 14.87 7.38
N PHE A 512 -10.68 14.13 6.70
CA PHE A 512 -10.71 13.96 5.26
C PHE A 512 -11.97 13.18 4.88
N PRO A 513 -12.65 13.54 3.77
CA PRO A 513 -13.91 12.91 3.40
C PRO A 513 -13.76 11.44 2.99
N ILE A 514 -12.54 11.03 2.67
CA ILE A 514 -12.16 9.63 2.45
C ILE A 514 -11.77 9.06 3.82
N PRO A 515 -12.35 7.92 4.25
CA PRO A 515 -11.94 7.26 5.49
C PRO A 515 -10.43 7.07 5.51
N GLN A 516 -9.75 7.64 6.50
CA GLN A 516 -8.30 7.54 6.60
C GLN A 516 -7.91 6.26 7.35
N MET A 517 -7.25 5.34 6.67
CA MET A 517 -6.39 4.32 7.26
C MET A 517 -5.28 4.93 8.12
N HIS A 518 -4.86 6.17 7.86
CA HIS A 518 -4.00 6.90 8.79
C HIS A 518 -4.61 6.96 10.19
N ASP A 519 -5.92 7.15 10.34
CA ASP A 519 -6.57 7.11 11.65
C ASP A 519 -6.46 5.72 12.28
N TRP A 520 -6.57 4.64 11.50
CA TRP A 520 -6.33 3.29 12.02
C TRP A 520 -4.88 3.16 12.53
N ILE A 521 -3.90 3.63 11.76
CA ILE A 521 -2.47 3.55 12.11
C ILE A 521 -2.16 4.41 13.33
N MET A 522 -2.63 5.65 13.33
CA MET A 522 -2.34 6.61 14.36
C MET A 522 -3.24 6.49 15.58
N ASP A 523 -4.36 5.74 15.52
CA ASP A 523 -5.46 5.81 16.50
C ASP A 523 -4.90 5.88 17.93
N PRO A 524 -4.82 7.09 18.52
CA PRO A 524 -4.29 7.28 19.85
C PRO A 524 -5.38 6.96 20.87
N LYS A 525 -6.49 6.31 20.47
CA LYS A 525 -7.27 5.46 21.36
C LYS A 525 -6.37 4.31 21.85
N ILE A 526 -5.37 4.66 22.66
CA ILE A 526 -5.40 4.34 24.08
C ILE A 526 -6.87 4.41 24.50
N ARG A 527 -7.62 3.31 24.26
CA ARG A 527 -8.97 3.12 24.78
C ARG A 527 -8.88 3.66 26.20
N ARG A 528 -9.67 4.67 26.58
CA ARG A 528 -9.62 5.20 27.96
C ARG A 528 -10.07 4.04 28.85
N MET A 529 -9.13 3.18 29.22
CA MET A 529 -9.45 1.87 29.76
C MET A 529 -9.90 2.13 31.19
N MET A 530 -11.17 1.86 31.43
CA MET A 530 -11.81 2.07 32.73
C MET A 530 -12.03 0.71 33.38
N ARG A 531 -11.42 0.47 34.53
CA ARG A 531 -11.64 -0.75 35.31
C ARG A 531 -12.75 -0.54 36.32
N TRP A 532 -13.64 -1.52 36.47
CA TRP A 532 -14.54 -1.56 37.64
C TRP A 532 -13.73 -1.88 38.91
N ASN A 533 -13.68 -0.95 39.87
CA ASN A 533 -13.12 -1.22 41.18
C ASN A 533 -14.24 -1.71 42.12
N PRO A 534 -14.29 -3.01 42.48
CA PRO A 534 -15.37 -3.54 43.31
C PRO A 534 -15.34 -3.02 44.75
N LYS A 535 -14.19 -2.52 45.23
CA LYS A 535 -14.10 -1.91 46.58
C LYS A 535 -14.68 -0.51 46.61
N GLU A 536 -14.48 0.25 45.55
CA GLU A 536 -14.93 1.66 45.46
C GLU A 536 -16.26 1.81 44.73
N LEU A 537 -16.79 0.72 44.15
CA LEU A 537 -18.04 0.69 43.38
C LEU A 537 -18.09 1.77 42.28
N LYS A 538 -16.95 2.03 41.62
CA LYS A 538 -16.85 2.96 40.51
C LYS A 538 -15.86 2.49 39.47
N TYR A 539 -16.06 2.95 38.24
CA TYR A 539 -15.08 2.84 37.18
C TYR A 539 -13.89 3.76 37.49
N GLN A 540 -12.68 3.20 37.43
CA GLN A 540 -11.42 3.92 37.54
C GLN A 540 -10.73 3.92 36.18
N SER A 541 -10.47 5.10 35.63
CA SER A 541 -9.60 5.22 34.47
C SER A 541 -8.17 4.84 34.84
N PHE A 542 -7.49 4.09 33.97
CA PHE A 542 -6.05 3.93 34.08
C PHE A 542 -5.37 5.23 33.64
N ASN A 543 -5.11 6.11 34.61
CA ASN A 543 -4.42 7.37 34.35
C ASN A 543 -2.91 7.17 34.04
N SER A 544 -2.40 5.94 34.15
CA SER A 544 -0.98 5.64 33.94
C SER A 544 -0.71 4.19 33.49
N ARG A 545 0.40 4.05 32.74
CA ARG A 545 0.94 2.79 32.19
C ARG A 545 1.09 1.64 33.19
N PRO A 546 1.61 1.86 34.41
CA PRO A 546 1.75 0.78 35.38
C PRO A 546 0.42 0.22 35.89
N GLY A 547 -0.64 1.05 35.95
CA GLY A 547 -1.94 0.64 36.45
C GLY A 547 -2.64 -0.37 35.55
N TYR A 548 -2.65 -0.11 34.23
CA TYR A 548 -3.25 -1.01 33.25
C TYR A 548 -2.46 -2.32 33.15
N ARG A 549 -1.13 -2.24 33.14
CA ARG A 549 -0.26 -3.42 33.10
C ARG A 549 -0.58 -4.39 34.25
N ARG A 550 -0.57 -3.91 35.51
CA ARG A 550 -0.92 -4.75 36.67
C ARG A 550 -2.30 -5.41 36.55
N PHE A 551 -3.26 -4.75 35.91
CA PHE A 551 -4.56 -5.32 35.67
C PHE A 551 -4.52 -6.47 34.65
N CYS A 552 -3.84 -6.30 33.51
CA CYS A 552 -3.60 -7.40 32.59
C CYS A 552 -2.88 -8.57 33.30
N GLU A 553 -1.88 -8.26 34.12
CA GLU A 553 -1.15 -9.26 34.91
C GLU A 553 -2.08 -10.03 35.87
N ASP A 554 -2.94 -9.31 36.61
CA ASP A 554 -3.87 -9.90 37.58
C ASP A 554 -4.97 -10.75 36.91
N VAL A 555 -5.47 -10.33 35.75
CA VAL A 555 -6.64 -10.94 35.10
C VAL A 555 -6.28 -12.00 34.07
N LEU A 556 -5.26 -11.73 33.26
CA LEU A 556 -4.79 -12.65 32.21
C LEU A 556 -3.69 -13.58 32.69
N HIS A 557 -3.19 -13.40 33.92
CA HIS A 557 -2.08 -14.16 34.50
C HIS A 557 -0.77 -14.04 33.71
N GLU A 558 -0.64 -13.00 32.89
CA GLU A 558 0.57 -12.66 32.17
C GLU A 558 1.54 -12.04 33.19
N ASN A 559 2.58 -12.74 33.67
CA ASN A 559 3.58 -12.11 34.54
C ASN A 559 4.82 -11.70 33.72
N PRO A 560 4.88 -10.45 33.24
CA PRO A 560 5.97 -10.02 32.38
C PRO A 560 7.28 -9.93 33.15
N THR A 561 7.30 -9.72 34.47
CA THR A 561 8.57 -9.73 35.24
C THR A 561 9.25 -11.11 35.27
N ARG A 562 8.51 -12.18 34.95
CA ARG A 562 9.04 -13.53 34.87
C ARG A 562 9.69 -13.84 33.52
N ASN A 563 9.28 -13.17 32.45
CA ASN A 563 9.71 -13.44 31.07
C ASN A 563 10.24 -12.19 30.31
N GLY A 564 10.28 -11.03 30.94
CA GLY A 564 10.72 -9.76 30.36
C GLY A 564 11.29 -8.87 31.46
N GLY A 565 12.55 -8.48 31.31
CA GLY A 565 13.29 -7.71 32.30
C GLY A 565 12.65 -6.36 32.68
N SER A 566 13.40 -5.58 33.45
CA SER A 566 13.10 -4.17 33.77
C SER A 566 12.45 -3.44 32.58
N LEU A 567 11.50 -2.54 32.84
CA LEU A 567 11.01 -1.58 31.85
C LEU A 567 12.24 -1.00 31.13
N ASP A 568 12.45 -1.42 29.89
CA ASP A 568 13.62 -1.04 29.14
C ASP A 568 13.37 0.39 28.64
N PRO A 569 14.18 1.38 29.07
CA PRO A 569 14.11 2.74 28.53
C PRO A 569 14.27 2.76 27.00
N SER A 570 14.81 1.70 26.39
CA SER A 570 14.90 1.54 24.93
C SER A 570 13.53 1.42 24.24
N MET A 571 12.42 1.10 24.95
CA MET A 571 11.08 1.19 24.34
C MET A 571 10.63 2.63 24.09
N ASN A 572 11.42 3.65 24.46
CA ASN A 572 11.24 5.02 23.97
C ASN A 572 11.72 5.20 22.50
N PHE A 573 12.40 4.22 21.89
CA PHE A 573 12.82 4.29 20.48
C PHE A 573 11.63 4.38 19.50
N ALA A 574 10.51 3.73 19.83
CA ALA A 574 9.33 3.63 18.99
C ALA A 574 8.52 4.94 18.86
N TYR A 575 9.01 6.06 19.41
CA TYR A 575 8.34 7.37 19.35
C TYR A 575 9.23 8.47 18.76
N GLY A 576 10.36 8.14 18.12
CA GLY A 576 11.14 9.17 17.43
C GLY A 576 12.49 8.76 16.83
N PHE A 577 12.91 7.49 16.92
CA PHE A 577 14.16 7.03 16.27
C PHE A 577 13.96 5.88 15.28
N GLU A 578 12.74 5.39 15.04
CA GLU A 578 12.48 4.55 13.86
C GLU A 578 12.57 5.40 12.59
N ASP A 579 12.09 6.65 12.64
CA ASP A 579 12.37 7.66 11.61
C ASP A 579 13.87 7.95 11.50
N ASP A 580 14.62 8.02 12.62
CA ASP A 580 16.08 8.25 12.58
C ASP A 580 16.93 7.03 12.19
N LEU A 581 16.48 5.78 12.39
CA LEU A 581 17.22 4.59 11.93
C LEU A 581 17.04 4.40 10.41
N ILE A 582 15.86 4.77 9.91
CA ILE A 582 15.54 4.79 8.48
C ILE A 582 16.23 5.99 7.83
N SER A 583 16.16 7.20 8.41
CA SER A 583 16.93 8.35 7.91
C SER A 583 18.44 8.16 8.04
N TYR A 584 18.94 7.39 9.02
CA TYR A 584 20.36 7.03 9.10
C TYR A 584 20.77 6.04 8.01
N LEU A 585 19.84 5.21 7.50
CA LEU A 585 20.09 4.40 6.30
C LEU A 585 20.13 5.30 5.06
N ASP A 586 19.23 6.28 4.95
CA ASP A 586 19.24 7.28 3.85
C ASP A 586 20.53 8.11 3.84
N ASP A 587 20.95 8.64 4.99
CA ASP A 587 22.15 9.46 5.12
C ASP A 587 23.45 8.70 4.80
N GLN A 588 23.47 7.35 4.86
CA GLN A 588 24.65 6.56 4.47
C GLN A 588 24.67 6.20 2.99
N PHE A 589 23.53 6.13 2.31
CA PHE A 589 23.47 5.81 0.88
C PHE A 589 23.60 7.06 -0.01
N GLU A 590 23.20 8.25 0.47
CA GLU A 590 23.40 9.51 -0.27
C GLU A 590 24.84 10.06 -0.20
N PHE A 591 25.68 9.59 0.73
CA PHE A 591 27.01 10.17 0.95
C PHE A 591 28.16 9.58 0.10
N ASP A 592 27.95 8.45 -0.58
CA ASP A 592 29.01 7.77 -1.35
C ASP A 592 29.10 8.23 -2.82
N ASP A 593 28.13 8.98 -3.34
CA ASP A 593 28.18 9.52 -4.72
C ASP A 593 28.95 10.85 -4.84
N ASP A 594 29.23 11.56 -3.74
CA ASP A 594 29.89 12.88 -3.75
C ASP A 594 31.40 12.83 -3.42
N LEU A 595 32.00 11.65 -3.23
CA LEU A 595 33.40 11.51 -2.79
C LEU A 595 34.38 11.03 -3.87
N SER A 596 34.00 10.98 -5.16
CA SER A 596 34.92 10.58 -6.23
C SER A 596 35.85 11.69 -6.77
N ASP A 597 35.73 12.94 -6.33
CA ASP A 597 36.43 14.09 -6.96
C ASP A 597 37.46 14.81 -6.09
N SER A 598 38.00 14.17 -5.04
CA SER A 598 39.01 14.82 -4.20
C SER A 598 40.32 14.03 -4.03
N GLU A 599 41.06 13.86 -5.12
CA GLU A 599 42.53 13.79 -5.07
C GLU A 599 43.13 14.61 -6.22
N GLU A 600 43.45 15.88 -5.96
CA GLU A 600 44.75 16.50 -6.25
C GLU A 600 44.69 18.00 -5.95
N HIS A 601 45.13 18.36 -4.73
CA HIS A 601 45.40 19.74 -4.35
C HIS A 601 46.89 19.83 -4.01
N ASP A 602 47.66 20.51 -4.86
CA ASP A 602 48.90 21.19 -4.50
C ASP A 602 49.26 22.21 -5.59
N SER A 603 48.80 23.47 -5.43
CA SER A 603 49.66 24.65 -5.56
C SER A 603 48.88 25.95 -5.35
N ASP A 604 49.35 26.76 -4.40
CA ASP A 604 48.98 28.15 -4.16
C ASP A 604 49.26 29.05 -5.38
N VAL A 605 48.25 29.64 -6.05
CA VAL A 605 48.37 30.94 -6.75
C VAL A 605 46.99 31.63 -6.88
N ASP A 606 46.95 32.87 -6.37
CA ASP A 606 46.10 34.03 -6.66
C ASP A 606 44.79 33.92 -7.46
N SER A 607 43.75 34.47 -6.83
CA SER A 607 42.45 34.86 -7.34
C SER A 607 42.48 35.71 -8.63
N GLU A 608 41.79 35.27 -9.69
CA GLU A 608 41.02 36.07 -10.68
C GLU A 608 40.71 35.29 -12.00
N VAL A 609 40.11 34.08 -11.99
CA VAL A 609 39.65 33.46 -13.27
C VAL A 609 38.45 32.50 -13.12
N ASP A 610 37.26 33.00 -12.78
CA ASP A 610 36.02 32.16 -12.75
C ASP A 610 35.02 32.48 -13.89
N SER A 611 35.46 33.09 -15.00
CA SER A 611 34.58 33.32 -16.17
C SER A 611 35.07 32.70 -17.48
N ALA A 612 36.16 31.92 -17.46
CA ALA A 612 36.73 31.31 -18.66
C ALA A 612 36.55 29.79 -18.75
N PHE A 613 36.27 29.09 -17.64
CA PHE A 613 36.12 27.63 -17.62
C PHE A 613 34.76 27.15 -18.16
N ALA A 614 33.67 27.88 -17.91
CA ALA A 614 32.34 27.53 -18.41
C ALA A 614 32.21 27.56 -19.96
N ALA A 615 33.07 28.32 -20.65
CA ALA A 615 33.06 28.37 -22.11
C ALA A 615 33.89 27.24 -22.76
N GLY A 616 34.81 26.62 -22.02
CA GLY A 616 35.64 25.51 -22.50
C GLY A 616 34.91 24.17 -22.45
N GLU A 617 34.11 23.95 -21.41
CA GLU A 617 33.37 22.70 -21.20
C GLU A 617 32.22 22.54 -22.19
N GLN A 618 31.54 23.65 -22.54
CA GLN A 618 30.50 23.67 -23.56
C GLN A 618 31.05 23.46 -24.98
N ALA A 619 32.27 23.92 -25.26
CA ALA A 619 32.93 23.68 -26.55
C ALA A 619 33.43 22.24 -26.71
N LEU A 620 33.78 21.56 -25.61
CA LEU A 620 34.21 20.15 -25.62
C LEU A 620 33.03 19.20 -25.88
N LEU A 621 31.88 19.49 -25.26
CA LEU A 621 30.62 18.77 -25.48
C LEU A 621 30.06 18.96 -26.90
N GLU A 622 30.16 20.18 -27.45
CA GLU A 622 29.79 20.42 -28.86
C GLU A 622 30.74 19.71 -29.84
N GLN A 623 32.02 19.55 -29.48
CA GLN A 623 32.98 18.79 -30.29
C GLN A 623 32.74 17.28 -30.23
N GLU A 624 32.44 16.71 -29.07
CA GLU A 624 32.10 15.27 -28.94
C GLU A 624 30.79 14.92 -29.65
N MET A 625 29.79 15.81 -29.63
CA MET A 625 28.55 15.60 -30.40
C MET A 625 28.79 15.65 -31.91
N LEU A 626 29.68 16.54 -32.38
CA LEU A 626 30.04 16.61 -33.80
C LEU A 626 30.86 15.39 -34.26
N GLU A 627 31.73 14.84 -33.40
CA GLU A 627 32.49 13.61 -33.70
C GLU A 627 31.60 12.36 -33.69
N PHE A 628 30.55 12.34 -32.87
CA PHE A 628 29.54 11.26 -32.84
C PHE A 628 28.63 11.27 -34.08
N ASP A 629 28.21 12.45 -34.55
CA ASP A 629 27.42 12.57 -35.79
C ASP A 629 28.25 12.23 -37.04
N ASP A 630 29.54 12.58 -37.08
CA ASP A 630 30.44 12.22 -38.19
C ASP A 630 30.75 10.71 -38.21
N PHE A 631 30.80 10.06 -37.04
CA PHE A 631 30.90 8.61 -36.90
C PHE A 631 29.65 7.88 -37.42
N MET A 632 28.46 8.38 -37.10
CA MET A 632 27.19 7.82 -37.56
C MET A 632 26.98 7.99 -39.08
N HIS A 633 27.47 9.09 -39.66
CA HIS A 633 27.38 9.33 -41.10
C HIS A 633 28.44 8.60 -41.95
N THR A 634 29.57 8.19 -41.37
CA THR A 634 30.64 7.48 -42.11
C THR A 634 30.50 5.97 -42.15
N HIS A 635 29.74 5.34 -41.24
CA HIS A 635 29.73 3.87 -41.08
C HIS A 635 28.45 3.16 -41.55
N ILE A 636 27.47 3.88 -42.09
CA ILE A 636 26.27 3.27 -42.68
C ILE A 636 26.02 3.86 -44.07
N HIS A 637 26.70 3.31 -45.08
CA HIS A 637 26.14 3.07 -46.43
C HIS A 637 27.22 2.48 -47.36
N GLY A 638 27.00 1.25 -47.83
CA GLY A 638 27.66 0.79 -49.05
C GLY A 638 27.81 -0.71 -49.20
N LEU A 639 26.75 -1.42 -49.60
CA LEU A 639 26.91 -2.62 -50.43
C LEU A 639 25.94 -2.58 -51.63
N PRO A 640 26.39 -2.98 -52.84
CA PRO A 640 25.76 -2.56 -54.09
C PRO A 640 24.87 -3.64 -54.70
N ALA A 641 23.90 -3.18 -55.50
CA ALA A 641 23.10 -4.00 -56.38
C ALA A 641 23.93 -4.55 -57.55
N ALA A 642 23.81 -5.85 -57.83
CA ALA A 642 24.14 -6.43 -59.11
C ALA A 642 23.19 -7.60 -59.43
N ASP A 643 22.87 -7.67 -60.71
CA ASP A 643 21.73 -8.33 -61.34
C ASP A 643 22.06 -9.76 -61.83
N LEU A 644 21.00 -10.57 -61.92
CA LEU A 644 20.75 -11.66 -62.88
C LEU A 644 21.67 -12.91 -62.98
N ASN A 645 20.94 -14.04 -63.04
CA ASN A 645 21.14 -15.23 -63.88
C ASN A 645 22.06 -16.38 -63.42
N ALA A 646 21.38 -17.54 -63.34
CA ALA A 646 21.72 -18.79 -64.01
C ALA A 646 22.78 -19.72 -63.40
N ASP A 647 22.25 -20.89 -63.00
CA ASP A 647 22.68 -22.23 -63.43
C ASP A 647 23.91 -22.91 -62.83
N LEU A 648 23.61 -24.15 -62.39
CA LEU A 648 24.39 -25.39 -62.48
C LEU A 648 25.35 -25.79 -61.34
N ASN A 649 24.92 -26.90 -60.74
CA ASN A 649 25.64 -28.17 -60.56
C ASN A 649 26.48 -28.43 -59.30
N ASN A 650 26.12 -29.59 -58.73
CA ASN A 650 26.98 -30.62 -58.15
C ASN A 650 27.70 -30.24 -56.85
N ASP A 651 27.98 -31.16 -55.93
CA ASP A 651 27.60 -32.54 -55.63
C ASP A 651 28.26 -32.77 -54.24
N GLU A 652 27.98 -33.93 -53.65
CA GLU A 652 28.77 -34.59 -52.60
C GLU A 652 28.36 -34.32 -51.14
N GLU A 653 27.53 -35.26 -50.68
CA GLU A 653 27.83 -36.19 -49.59
C GLU A 653 28.32 -35.62 -48.25
N PHE A 654 27.51 -35.78 -47.20
CA PHE A 654 27.87 -36.74 -46.14
C PHE A 654 26.67 -37.10 -45.26
N ASP A 655 26.36 -38.40 -45.23
CA ASP A 655 25.38 -39.04 -44.37
C ASP A 655 25.79 -39.04 -42.88
N SER A 656 24.80 -38.97 -42.00
CA SER A 656 24.61 -40.03 -40.99
C SER A 656 23.27 -39.90 -40.28
N GLU A 657 22.41 -40.83 -40.68
CA GLU A 657 21.32 -41.51 -39.97
C GLU A 657 21.32 -41.36 -38.44
N ILE A 658 20.16 -41.01 -37.88
CA ILE A 658 19.45 -41.90 -36.93
C ILE A 658 17.95 -41.66 -37.09
N SER A 659 17.28 -42.74 -37.49
CA SER A 659 15.84 -42.89 -37.61
C SER A 659 15.18 -43.07 -36.24
N SER A 660 14.02 -42.46 -36.05
CA SER A 660 12.85 -43.20 -35.55
C SER A 660 11.58 -42.50 -35.98
N ASP A 661 10.91 -43.13 -36.95
CA ASP A 661 9.51 -42.93 -37.30
C ASP A 661 8.60 -42.98 -36.07
N ASP A 662 7.63 -42.08 -36.00
CA ASP A 662 6.23 -42.51 -36.09
C ASP A 662 5.33 -41.33 -36.44
N SER A 663 4.74 -41.44 -37.64
CA SER A 663 3.71 -40.60 -38.21
C SER A 663 2.35 -40.79 -37.53
N TYR A 664 1.52 -39.74 -37.43
CA TYR A 664 0.26 -39.67 -38.20
C TYR A 664 -0.57 -38.39 -37.95
N MET A 665 -1.11 -37.89 -39.07
CA MET A 665 -2.32 -37.07 -39.29
C MET A 665 -2.30 -35.54 -39.13
N SER A 666 -2.11 -34.91 -40.30
CA SER A 666 -2.85 -33.82 -40.97
C SER A 666 -3.36 -32.57 -40.22
N PRO A 667 -3.13 -31.38 -40.81
CA PRO A 667 -3.58 -30.08 -40.34
C PRO A 667 -4.91 -29.63 -40.99
N THR A 668 -5.67 -28.81 -40.28
CA THR A 668 -6.69 -27.92 -40.87
C THR A 668 -6.59 -26.55 -40.22
N ASP A 669 -6.36 -25.56 -41.08
CA ASP A 669 -6.89 -24.20 -41.09
C ASP A 669 -6.65 -23.33 -39.84
N TYR A 670 -5.62 -22.48 -39.94
CA TYR A 670 -5.58 -21.18 -39.27
C TYR A 670 -5.60 -20.09 -40.33
N ASP A 671 -6.65 -19.27 -40.27
CA ASP A 671 -6.84 -18.07 -41.06
C ASP A 671 -5.82 -16.99 -40.64
N ASP A 672 -5.06 -16.50 -41.61
CA ASP A 672 -4.32 -15.24 -41.58
C ASP A 672 -5.31 -14.07 -41.52
N PHE A 673 -5.15 -13.20 -40.52
CA PHE A 673 -5.65 -11.82 -40.56
C PHE A 673 -4.45 -10.89 -40.57
N ASP A 674 -4.05 -10.51 -41.79
CA ASP A 674 -3.42 -9.23 -42.09
C ASP A 674 -4.48 -8.13 -41.93
N ASP A 675 -4.20 -7.10 -41.14
CA ASP A 675 -4.95 -5.84 -41.15
C ASP A 675 -3.97 -4.67 -41.02
N ASP A 676 -3.52 -4.24 -42.21
CA ASP A 676 -3.52 -2.89 -42.77
C ASP A 676 -3.00 -1.68 -41.97
N ASP A 677 -1.92 -1.14 -42.56
CA ASP A 677 -1.35 0.20 -42.40
C ASP A 677 -2.35 1.34 -42.70
N TYR A 678 -2.50 2.29 -41.78
CA TYR A 678 -3.19 3.56 -42.03
C TYR A 678 -2.21 4.67 -42.44
N PHE A 679 -2.11 4.87 -43.76
CA PHE A 679 -1.55 6.07 -44.41
C PHE A 679 -2.46 7.30 -44.19
N TYR A 680 -1.90 8.41 -43.68
CA TYR A 680 -2.58 9.72 -43.66
C TYR A 680 -2.39 10.44 -45.00
N HIS A 681 -3.50 10.70 -45.70
CA HIS A 681 -3.57 11.66 -46.81
C HIS A 681 -3.78 13.08 -46.25
N ALA A 682 -2.87 13.98 -46.58
CA ALA A 682 -3.04 15.42 -46.42
C ALA A 682 -3.66 16.00 -47.70
N ASP A 683 -4.89 16.50 -47.60
CA ASP A 683 -5.49 17.34 -48.64
C ASP A 683 -5.58 18.79 -48.16
N SER A 684 -4.92 19.64 -48.94
CA SER A 684 -4.92 21.08 -48.85
C SER A 684 -6.14 21.65 -49.57
N VAL A 685 -6.90 22.51 -48.90
CA VAL A 685 -7.92 23.33 -49.55
C VAL A 685 -7.68 24.79 -49.19
N ALA A 686 -7.26 25.54 -50.21
CA ALA A 686 -7.16 26.99 -50.16
C ALA A 686 -8.56 27.62 -50.10
N SER A 687 -8.76 28.55 -49.16
CA SER A 687 -9.88 29.49 -49.23
C SER A 687 -9.39 30.91 -48.99
N SER A 688 -9.41 31.71 -50.06
CA SER A 688 -9.27 33.15 -50.06
C SER A 688 -10.55 33.81 -49.56
N VAL A 689 -10.48 34.66 -48.53
CA VAL A 689 -11.55 35.59 -48.18
C VAL A 689 -10.95 36.95 -47.82
N ASP A 690 -11.31 37.96 -48.62
CA ASP A 690 -11.04 39.38 -48.40
C ASP A 690 -11.63 39.86 -47.06
N SER A 691 -10.82 40.58 -46.27
CA SER A 691 -11.31 41.29 -45.08
C SER A 691 -11.01 42.79 -45.19
N ALA A 692 -12.09 43.54 -45.41
CA ALA A 692 -12.14 44.99 -45.26
C ALA A 692 -12.10 45.38 -43.78
N GLY A 693 -11.44 46.50 -43.50
CA GLY A 693 -11.13 46.97 -42.16
C GLY A 693 -12.32 47.27 -41.26
N SER A 694 -12.15 46.98 -39.98
CA SER A 694 -12.93 47.54 -38.89
C SER A 694 -12.02 47.78 -37.68
N GLN A 695 -11.99 49.01 -37.22
CA GLN A 695 -11.30 49.47 -36.02
C GLN A 695 -11.95 48.83 -34.78
N ASN A 696 -11.16 48.20 -33.92
CA ASN A 696 -11.58 47.81 -32.57
C ASN A 696 -11.08 48.84 -31.53
N PRO A 697 -11.92 49.23 -30.57
CA PRO A 697 -11.51 50.03 -29.43
C PRO A 697 -10.84 49.15 -28.38
N SER A 698 -9.84 49.71 -27.72
CA SER A 698 -9.11 49.16 -26.58
C SER A 698 -10.05 48.73 -25.44
N GLY A 699 -10.34 47.44 -25.35
CA GLY A 699 -10.93 46.79 -24.19
C GLY A 699 -9.82 46.32 -23.25
N ILE A 700 -9.90 46.74 -21.98
CA ILE A 700 -9.02 46.30 -20.91
C ILE A 700 -9.29 44.81 -20.69
N THR A 701 -8.36 43.95 -21.12
CA THR A 701 -8.30 42.55 -20.73
C THR A 701 -7.77 42.50 -19.30
N GLU A 702 -8.66 42.34 -18.32
CA GLU A 702 -8.26 41.96 -16.97
C GLU A 702 -7.68 40.55 -17.01
N THR A 703 -6.35 40.47 -16.97
CA THR A 703 -5.60 39.23 -16.78
C THR A 703 -5.94 38.65 -15.40
N MET A 704 -6.64 37.51 -15.40
CA MET A 704 -6.85 36.70 -14.19
C MET A 704 -5.49 36.20 -13.69
N ALA A 705 -5.15 36.51 -12.44
CA ALA A 705 -3.91 36.08 -11.81
C ALA A 705 -3.91 34.56 -11.62
N TYR A 706 -2.85 33.92 -12.08
CA TYR A 706 -2.69 32.47 -12.12
C TYR A 706 -2.09 31.91 -10.82
N TYR A 707 -2.26 30.59 -10.61
CA TYR A 707 -1.98 29.86 -9.37
C TYR A 707 -0.58 29.27 -9.33
N GLU A 708 0.22 29.61 -8.32
CA GLU A 708 1.50 28.97 -8.01
C GLU A 708 1.27 27.68 -7.19
N TRP A 709 1.83 26.56 -7.66
CA TRP A 709 2.07 25.38 -6.83
C TRP A 709 3.43 25.58 -6.15
N ASP A 710 3.38 26.03 -4.91
CA ASP A 710 4.57 26.19 -4.07
C ASP A 710 5.12 24.80 -3.67
N TYR A 711 6.29 24.45 -4.21
CA TYR A 711 7.13 23.35 -3.73
C TYR A 711 7.83 23.81 -2.44
N TRP A 712 7.18 23.60 -1.29
CA TRP A 712 7.84 23.67 0.00
C TRP A 712 7.43 22.47 0.83
N TYR A 713 8.16 21.36 0.68
CA TYR A 713 8.38 20.35 1.73
C TYR A 713 9.70 19.64 1.47
#